data_AF-A0AAU6EJZ1-F1
#
_entry.id   AF-A0AAU6EJZ1-F1
#
_cell.length_a   1.000
_cell.length_b   1.000
_cell.length_c   1.000
_cell.angle_alpha   90.00
_cell.angle_beta   90.00
_cell.angle_gamma   90.00
#
_symmetry.space_group_name_H-M   'P 1'
#
loop_
_entity.id
_entity.type
_entity.pdbx_description
1 polymer ?
#
loop_
_entity_poly.entity_id
_entity_poly.type
_entity_poly.pdbx_seq_one_letter_code
_entity_poly.pdbx_strand_id
1 'polypeptide(L)'
;MRITRPLTALAAVSMTAALLTVPATPAGADVTGADVGSATVVPLQVTGAPDKRFNLIIMGDGYTEGEQSSFAADTDQQLNVMWSIEPYKSYRNYFNVYRVDIVSGESGIGCDPDLASGKKNTPLSMAFWGGCNPASVQRLITMSNSAANSYANLVTGTSGANRQILALGNSGTYGGAGGAYATSSGHNSMSALIAPHEIGHSLGGLQDEYTYYTRGVEGGAYTGGEPGSVHHTLLTEQQIKDQRRKWWRWLGEPSEAGGVIGRHEGGLYFGRGVWRPSEHSLMRTLGYYYDQVSREVMTQKISAKVGLIQDGTPTASPVGADRVLWVEPLHPNSHSLTTTWSVGGTELPGDRTALDLRTLNLPAGTHTVKATVVDPSDFVRDPAIRAGALTATRTWTVDTTVTTVPASVDAGLLSSTPADQAVGRDEVVYVETTHPDDGIPAVTWTLDGTRLGDADGDLNLGELTLTPGNHILTATSGDDTRSWTVDNTLPTTGYELSEPLVASGDAHVYNGPFTMRLTGGDDQDGYVVHESRVDGDGWFNYFGWPTSADLPWTFSESGTVIDSLTFGKLPRGRHTVEYRSIDPSGNHGTAGSFTVTTLAAPPACTTTITGTRNGTIVVRSGVTCLNDARVNGGVTVGSGASLVVNGGSVNGAITSSAAAEVHLLKTQVSGAVVVSGTTRQLVVAGSELRGAAVLNGNTTVDALVMAGTRIRGALSCGGNTPAPSDAGVPNQITGSGQCADLVADPRSKARDRSYEAVMSSDVPEKGLDQHHR
;
A
#
# COMPACT_ATOMS: atom_id res chain seq x y z
N MET A 1 -51.91 -46.80 29.26
CA MET A 1 -50.66 -47.41 28.72
C MET A 1 -49.59 -46.31 28.68
N ARG A 2 -48.31 -46.46 29.06
CA ARG A 2 -47.25 -47.42 28.61
C ARG A 2 -46.99 -47.28 27.09
N ILE A 3 -45.76 -47.20 26.56
CA ILE A 3 -44.39 -47.49 27.09
C ILE A 3 -43.35 -46.71 26.23
N THR A 4 -42.07 -46.41 26.55
CA THR A 4 -41.31 -45.94 27.75
C THR A 4 -39.88 -45.56 27.28
N ARG A 5 -39.20 -44.58 27.89
CA ARG A 5 -37.71 -44.46 27.89
C ARG A 5 -37.18 -43.98 29.27
N PRO A 6 -36.12 -44.61 29.86
CA PRO A 6 -35.65 -44.33 31.23
C PRO A 6 -34.31 -43.55 31.32
N LEU A 7 -33.85 -43.33 32.56
CA LEU A 7 -32.64 -42.59 32.96
C LEU A 7 -31.37 -43.48 33.07
N THR A 8 -30.20 -42.85 32.92
CA THR A 8 -28.96 -43.07 33.71
C THR A 8 -28.24 -41.71 33.81
N ALA A 9 -28.04 -41.05 34.96
CA ALA A 9 -27.39 -41.44 36.22
C ALA A 9 -25.85 -41.40 36.14
N LEU A 10 -25.23 -40.34 36.68
CA LEU A 10 -23.78 -40.24 36.89
C LEU A 10 -23.35 -41.15 38.04
N ALA A 11 -22.17 -41.75 37.90
CA ALA A 11 -21.45 -42.40 39.00
C ALA A 11 -20.12 -41.68 39.24
N ALA A 12 -19.87 -41.27 40.48
CA ALA A 12 -18.56 -40.73 40.88
C ALA A 12 -17.65 -41.87 41.33
N VAL A 13 -16.37 -41.82 40.94
CA VAL A 13 -15.32 -42.72 41.44
C VAL A 13 -14.20 -41.85 42.01
N SER A 14 -13.91 -42.03 43.30
CA SER A 14 -12.80 -41.35 43.97
C SER A 14 -11.48 -42.05 43.65
N MET A 15 -10.41 -41.28 43.44
CA MET A 15 -9.04 -41.77 43.58
C MET A 15 -8.34 -41.06 44.74
N THR A 16 -7.51 -41.81 45.47
CA THR A 16 -6.83 -41.39 46.70
C THR A 16 -5.61 -40.54 46.39
N ALA A 17 -5.50 -39.37 47.02
CA ALA A 17 -4.28 -38.56 46.97
C ALA A 17 -3.14 -39.23 47.76
N ALA A 18 -2.01 -39.47 47.10
CA ALA A 18 -0.75 -39.80 47.76
C ALA A 18 0.01 -38.51 48.09
N LEU A 19 0.44 -38.34 49.34
CA LEU A 19 1.28 -37.19 49.72
C LEU A 19 2.70 -37.38 49.19
N LEU A 20 3.01 -36.69 48.09
CA LEU A 20 4.38 -36.36 47.71
C LEU A 20 4.79 -35.06 48.41
N THR A 21 5.78 -35.13 49.29
CA THR A 21 6.36 -33.95 49.94
C THR A 21 7.23 -33.18 48.95
N VAL A 22 6.62 -32.20 48.28
CA VAL A 22 7.35 -31.22 47.47
C VAL A 22 8.33 -30.46 48.37
N PRO A 23 9.63 -30.40 48.06
CA PRO A 23 10.56 -29.55 48.80
C PRO A 23 10.15 -28.08 48.59
N ALA A 24 10.04 -27.32 49.67
CA ALA A 24 9.67 -25.91 49.58
C ALA A 24 10.73 -25.15 48.76
N THR A 25 10.34 -24.64 47.60
CA THR A 25 11.13 -23.66 46.86
C THR A 25 11.29 -22.39 47.72
N PRO A 26 12.48 -21.76 47.71
CA PRO A 26 12.67 -20.53 48.47
C PRO A 26 11.76 -19.43 47.91
N ALA A 27 10.89 -18.87 48.75
CA ALA A 27 10.19 -17.64 48.43
C ALA A 27 11.21 -16.48 48.44
N GLY A 28 11.19 -15.64 47.40
CA GLY A 28 12.16 -14.56 47.21
C GLY A 28 13.21 -14.86 46.14
N ALA A 29 12.75 -15.08 44.91
CA ALA A 29 13.43 -14.48 43.76
C ALA A 29 12.68 -13.17 43.47
N ASP A 30 13.32 -12.03 43.63
CA ASP A 30 12.74 -10.76 43.23
C ASP A 30 12.60 -10.74 41.71
N VAL A 31 11.40 -10.44 41.21
CA VAL A 31 11.19 -10.17 39.79
C VAL A 31 11.65 -8.74 39.53
N THR A 32 12.97 -8.56 39.42
CA THR A 32 13.56 -7.33 38.91
C THR A 32 13.20 -7.19 37.44
N GLY A 33 12.44 -6.15 37.10
CA GLY A 33 12.19 -5.77 35.72
C GLY A 33 13.49 -5.45 34.97
N ALA A 34 13.46 -5.55 33.65
CA ALA A 34 14.61 -5.37 32.78
C ALA A 34 15.21 -3.96 32.89
N ASP A 35 16.55 -3.88 33.00
CA ASP A 35 17.26 -2.61 33.13
C ASP A 35 17.08 -1.71 31.90
N VAL A 36 17.05 -0.39 32.12
CA VAL A 36 17.00 0.59 31.02
C VAL A 36 18.25 0.50 30.15
N GLY A 37 18.07 0.39 28.84
CA GLY A 37 19.13 0.14 27.86
C GLY A 37 19.54 -1.33 27.75
N SER A 38 18.90 -2.26 28.48
CA SER A 38 18.96 -3.67 28.11
C SER A 38 18.26 -3.89 26.77
N ALA A 39 18.74 -4.86 25.99
CA ALA A 39 18.24 -5.13 24.65
C ALA A 39 18.23 -6.64 24.33
N THR A 40 17.15 -7.10 23.72
CA THR A 40 17.00 -8.49 23.23
C THR A 40 16.93 -8.50 21.71
N VAL A 41 17.68 -9.38 21.04
CA VAL A 41 17.58 -9.59 19.59
C VAL A 41 16.55 -10.69 19.32
N VAL A 42 15.51 -10.37 18.56
CA VAL A 42 14.45 -11.29 18.13
C VAL A 42 14.53 -11.44 16.60
N PRO A 43 14.95 -12.59 16.07
CA PRO A 43 14.85 -12.87 14.64
C PRO A 43 13.36 -12.94 14.24
N LEU A 44 12.98 -12.21 13.19
CA LEU A 44 11.62 -12.23 12.63
C LEU A 44 11.55 -12.93 11.27
N GLN A 45 12.67 -12.97 10.54
CA GLN A 45 12.83 -13.73 9.30
C GLN A 45 14.32 -14.04 9.13
N VAL A 46 14.69 -15.31 8.91
CA VAL A 46 16.09 -15.69 8.64
C VAL A 46 16.14 -16.64 7.45
N THR A 47 16.57 -16.12 6.31
CA THR A 47 16.58 -16.85 5.03
C THR A 47 17.98 -17.34 4.66
N GLY A 48 18.99 -17.08 5.50
CA GLY A 48 20.36 -17.55 5.32
C GLY A 48 21.36 -16.89 6.27
N ALA A 49 22.64 -17.24 6.12
CA ALA A 49 23.71 -16.73 6.97
C ALA A 49 23.79 -15.17 6.96
N PRO A 50 23.93 -14.50 8.12
CA PRO A 50 23.89 -13.03 8.21
C PRO A 50 24.96 -12.28 7.42
N ASP A 51 26.05 -12.93 7.04
CA ASP A 51 27.10 -12.39 6.16
C ASP A 51 26.76 -12.53 4.66
N LYS A 52 25.97 -13.56 4.29
CA LYS A 52 25.51 -13.82 2.90
C LYS A 52 24.13 -13.19 2.55
N ARG A 53 23.44 -12.53 3.49
CA ARG A 53 22.12 -11.88 3.33
C ARG A 53 22.17 -10.36 3.50
N PHE A 54 21.12 -9.66 3.05
CA PHE A 54 20.84 -8.29 3.47
C PHE A 54 20.12 -8.32 4.82
N ASN A 55 20.54 -7.53 5.79
CA ASN A 55 19.97 -7.57 7.15
C ASN A 55 19.24 -6.27 7.46
N LEU A 56 17.91 -6.34 7.57
CA LEU A 56 17.09 -5.25 8.10
C LEU A 56 17.04 -5.39 9.63
N ILE A 57 17.52 -4.37 10.33
CA ILE A 57 17.52 -4.32 11.80
C ILE A 57 16.53 -3.25 12.24
N ILE A 58 15.43 -3.66 12.84
CA ILE A 58 14.37 -2.80 13.37
C ILE A 58 14.59 -2.65 14.88
N MET A 59 14.55 -1.42 15.41
CA MET A 59 14.82 -1.17 16.83
C MET A 59 13.88 -0.11 17.41
N GLY A 60 13.44 -0.31 18.64
CA GLY A 60 12.50 0.58 19.33
C GLY A 60 13.21 1.62 20.19
N ASP A 61 12.64 2.82 20.30
CA ASP A 61 13.04 3.84 21.27
C ASP A 61 11.81 4.52 21.89
N GLY A 62 11.84 4.79 23.19
CA GLY A 62 10.68 5.28 23.94
C GLY A 62 9.65 4.19 24.27
N TYR A 63 9.93 2.90 24.04
CA TYR A 63 9.12 1.80 24.56
C TYR A 63 9.72 1.31 25.88
N THR A 64 8.97 1.42 26.97
CA THR A 64 9.34 0.84 28.27
C THR A 64 9.23 -0.69 28.25
N GLU A 65 9.62 -1.37 29.33
CA GLU A 65 9.45 -2.83 29.48
C GLU A 65 7.99 -3.26 29.24
N GLY A 66 7.02 -2.48 29.73
CA GLY A 66 5.59 -2.76 29.57
C GLY A 66 5.02 -2.45 28.17
N GLU A 67 5.81 -1.88 27.27
CA GLU A 67 5.39 -1.46 25.92
C GLU A 67 6.07 -2.28 24.79
N GLN A 68 6.91 -3.26 25.11
CA GLN A 68 7.61 -4.07 24.09
C GLN A 68 6.65 -4.88 23.21
N SER A 69 5.47 -5.25 23.72
CA SER A 69 4.39 -5.86 22.91
C SER A 69 3.76 -4.88 21.92
N SER A 70 3.76 -3.58 22.21
CA SER A 70 3.32 -2.54 21.28
C SER A 70 4.36 -2.31 20.19
N PHE A 71 5.65 -2.28 20.55
CA PHE A 71 6.75 -2.24 19.59
C PHE A 71 6.78 -3.47 18.66
N ALA A 72 6.44 -4.65 19.19
CA ALA A 72 6.23 -5.84 18.38
C ALA A 72 5.12 -5.62 17.33
N ALA A 73 3.91 -5.22 17.75
CA ALA A 73 2.79 -4.99 16.85
C ALA A 73 3.07 -3.91 15.78
N ASP A 74 3.74 -2.81 16.16
CA ASP A 74 4.19 -1.79 15.20
C ASP A 74 5.17 -2.37 14.17
N THR A 75 6.12 -3.20 14.62
CA THR A 75 7.10 -3.85 13.75
C THR A 75 6.42 -4.82 12.79
N ASP A 76 5.43 -5.57 13.26
CA ASP A 76 4.70 -6.54 12.44
C ASP A 76 3.80 -5.83 11.40
N GLN A 77 3.17 -4.70 11.75
CA GLN A 77 2.44 -3.86 10.78
C GLN A 77 3.38 -3.22 9.75
N GLN A 78 4.51 -2.67 10.21
CA GLN A 78 5.57 -2.10 9.36
C GLN A 78 6.08 -3.11 8.33
N LEU A 79 6.35 -4.34 8.75
CA LEU A 79 6.85 -5.39 7.87
C LEU A 79 5.80 -5.85 6.85
N ASN A 80 4.56 -6.11 7.26
CA ASN A 80 3.51 -6.55 6.33
C ASN A 80 3.21 -5.51 5.23
N VAL A 81 3.20 -4.21 5.56
CA VAL A 81 3.07 -3.15 4.54
C VAL A 81 4.34 -2.99 3.71
N MET A 82 5.53 -3.24 4.26
CA MET A 82 6.76 -3.27 3.46
C MET A 82 6.74 -4.41 2.45
N TRP A 83 6.30 -5.61 2.85
CA TRP A 83 6.20 -6.79 1.98
C TRP A 83 5.03 -6.76 0.98
N SER A 84 4.13 -5.78 1.06
CA SER A 84 3.15 -5.52 -0.01
C SER A 84 3.69 -4.61 -1.13
N ILE A 85 4.83 -3.94 -0.91
CA ILE A 85 5.40 -2.93 -1.81
C ILE A 85 6.58 -3.51 -2.60
N GLU A 86 6.54 -3.40 -3.93
CA GLU A 86 7.69 -3.75 -4.77
C GLU A 86 8.78 -2.66 -4.71
N PRO A 87 10.08 -3.02 -4.62
CA PRO A 87 10.65 -4.36 -4.84
C PRO A 87 10.85 -5.20 -3.57
N TYR A 88 10.40 -4.75 -2.40
CA TYR A 88 10.59 -5.49 -1.15
C TYR A 88 9.87 -6.84 -1.17
N LYS A 89 8.67 -6.89 -1.76
CA LYS A 89 7.90 -8.14 -2.00
C LYS A 89 8.69 -9.16 -2.82
N SER A 90 9.02 -8.86 -4.07
CA SER A 90 9.73 -9.77 -4.98
C SER A 90 11.10 -10.23 -4.46
N TYR A 91 11.76 -9.43 -3.62
CA TYR A 91 13.09 -9.74 -3.07
C TYR A 91 13.08 -10.08 -1.59
N ARG A 92 11.92 -10.42 -1.00
CA ARG A 92 11.76 -10.71 0.44
C ARG A 92 12.76 -11.76 0.96
N ASN A 93 13.02 -12.82 0.18
CA ASN A 93 14.01 -13.86 0.48
C ASN A 93 15.47 -13.37 0.60
N TYR A 94 15.82 -12.19 0.06
CA TYR A 94 17.18 -11.63 0.20
C TYR A 94 17.42 -11.06 1.61
N PHE A 95 16.34 -10.83 2.37
CA PHE A 95 16.37 -10.23 3.70
C PHE A 95 16.38 -11.25 4.84
N ASN A 96 17.35 -11.10 5.73
CA ASN A 96 17.14 -11.40 7.15
C ASN A 96 16.53 -10.18 7.83
N VAL A 97 15.65 -10.41 8.81
CA VAL A 97 14.98 -9.38 9.61
C VAL A 97 15.18 -9.67 11.09
N TYR A 98 15.68 -8.67 11.82
CA TYR A 98 15.89 -8.75 13.27
C TYR A 98 15.24 -7.56 13.95
N ARG A 99 14.38 -7.82 14.94
CA ARG A 99 13.92 -6.81 15.88
C ARG A 99 14.90 -6.73 17.06
N VAL A 100 15.13 -5.53 17.57
CA VAL A 100 15.95 -5.28 18.76
C VAL A 100 15.08 -4.56 19.78
N ASP A 101 14.67 -5.31 20.80
CA ASP A 101 13.72 -4.93 21.83
C ASP A 101 14.50 -4.20 22.93
N ILE A 102 14.61 -2.87 22.82
CA ILE A 102 15.40 -2.03 23.72
C ILE A 102 14.48 -1.41 24.79
N VAL A 103 14.79 -1.67 26.06
CA VAL A 103 14.00 -1.16 27.19
C VAL A 103 14.32 0.31 27.45
N SER A 104 13.34 1.19 27.24
CA SER A 104 13.45 2.63 27.51
C SER A 104 13.03 2.97 28.94
N GLY A 105 13.67 3.99 29.53
CA GLY A 105 13.33 4.47 30.88
C GLY A 105 12.14 5.43 30.94
N GLU A 106 11.68 5.91 29.79
CA GLU A 106 10.54 6.80 29.62
C GLU A 106 9.70 6.32 28.43
N SER A 107 8.39 6.52 28.50
CA SER A 107 7.46 6.24 27.39
C SER A 107 7.41 7.40 26.39
N GLY A 108 7.44 7.06 25.12
CA GLY A 108 7.48 7.96 23.98
C GLY A 108 8.85 8.62 23.73
N ILE A 109 8.99 9.31 22.60
CA ILE A 109 10.24 10.01 22.21
C ILE A 109 10.23 11.52 22.55
N GLY A 110 11.36 12.21 22.32
CA GLY A 110 11.57 13.61 22.68
C GLY A 110 10.91 14.64 21.76
N CYS A 111 10.47 15.75 22.35
CA CYS A 111 9.75 16.87 21.72
C CYS A 111 8.50 16.45 20.92
N ASP A 112 7.78 15.49 21.50
CA ASP A 112 6.52 14.91 21.03
C ASP A 112 5.40 15.25 22.04
N PRO A 113 4.28 15.88 21.63
CA PRO A 113 3.96 16.35 20.27
C PRO A 113 4.73 17.62 19.85
N ASP A 114 5.34 18.33 20.80
CA ASP A 114 5.93 19.65 20.58
C ASP A 114 7.24 19.91 21.34
N LEU A 115 7.87 21.05 21.04
CA LEU A 115 9.11 21.52 21.68
C LEU A 115 8.95 21.84 23.18
N ALA A 116 7.74 22.12 23.67
CA ALA A 116 7.48 22.39 25.08
C ALA A 116 7.51 21.09 25.92
N SER A 117 7.26 19.96 25.28
CA SER A 117 7.33 18.61 25.87
C SER A 117 8.78 18.16 26.19
N GLY A 118 9.79 18.81 25.59
CA GLY A 118 11.20 18.68 25.96
C GLY A 118 11.88 17.35 25.57
N LYS A 119 13.15 17.18 25.98
CA LYS A 119 13.91 15.95 25.71
C LYS A 119 13.61 14.88 26.76
N LYS A 120 13.44 13.63 26.28
CA LYS A 120 13.42 12.41 27.08
C LYS A 120 14.79 11.71 27.02
N ASN A 121 15.09 10.89 28.01
CA ASN A 121 16.33 10.13 28.15
C ASN A 121 16.11 8.67 27.70
N THR A 122 15.94 8.49 26.39
CA THR A 122 15.73 7.19 25.76
C THR A 122 17.04 6.58 25.20
N PRO A 123 17.17 5.25 25.10
CA PRO A 123 18.40 4.56 24.66
C PRO A 123 19.01 4.98 23.32
N LEU A 124 18.20 5.32 22.31
CA LEU A 124 18.64 5.86 21.02
C LEU A 124 18.58 7.41 20.98
N SER A 125 18.13 8.06 22.06
CA SER A 125 17.88 9.51 22.17
C SER A 125 16.97 10.06 21.06
N MET A 126 15.96 9.31 20.63
CA MET A 126 15.08 9.76 19.56
C MET A 126 14.29 11.01 19.93
N ALA A 127 14.18 11.93 18.97
CA ALA A 127 13.36 13.12 19.11
C ALA A 127 12.96 13.72 17.75
N PHE A 128 11.77 14.31 17.72
CA PHE A 128 11.29 15.19 16.63
C PHE A 128 12.12 16.48 16.53
N TRP A 129 11.77 17.34 15.57
CA TRP A 129 12.43 18.64 15.35
C TRP A 129 13.95 18.53 15.18
N GLY A 130 14.45 17.45 14.56
CA GLY A 130 15.89 17.25 14.36
C GLY A 130 16.68 17.19 15.67
N GLY A 131 16.10 16.64 16.74
CA GLY A 131 16.74 16.55 18.06
C GLY A 131 16.34 17.67 19.02
N CYS A 132 15.08 18.12 18.97
CA CYS A 132 14.55 19.30 19.67
C CYS A 132 15.19 20.64 19.26
N ASN A 133 15.44 20.84 17.96
CA ASN A 133 15.92 22.11 17.42
C ASN A 133 14.73 22.96 16.91
N PRO A 134 14.44 24.15 17.49
CA PRO A 134 13.34 25.00 17.05
C PRO A 134 13.51 25.61 15.64
N ALA A 135 14.68 25.45 15.00
CA ALA A 135 14.93 25.81 13.61
C ALA A 135 14.79 24.63 12.62
N SER A 136 14.29 23.48 13.07
CA SER A 136 14.00 22.31 12.21
C SER A 136 12.51 22.20 11.89
N VAL A 137 12.14 21.32 10.96
CA VAL A 137 10.73 20.95 10.74
C VAL A 137 10.30 19.88 11.76
N GLN A 138 9.10 20.00 12.31
CA GLN A 138 8.55 19.09 13.33
C GLN A 138 8.77 17.61 12.97
N ARG A 139 8.32 17.21 11.76
CA ARG A 139 8.32 15.81 11.28
C ARG A 139 9.69 15.11 11.25
N LEU A 140 10.79 15.85 11.33
CA LEU A 140 12.14 15.29 11.24
C LEU A 140 12.51 14.58 12.56
N ILE A 141 12.29 13.27 12.60
CA ILE A 141 12.78 12.42 13.69
C ILE A 141 14.29 12.19 13.49
N THR A 142 15.07 12.17 14.57
CA THR A 142 16.50 11.85 14.52
C THR A 142 16.88 10.94 15.68
N MET A 143 17.98 10.20 15.55
CA MET A 143 18.51 9.28 16.57
C MET A 143 20.03 9.36 16.72
N SER A 144 20.54 8.80 17.81
CA SER A 144 21.96 8.58 18.06
C SER A 144 22.49 7.42 17.21
N ASN A 145 23.06 7.72 16.04
CA ASN A 145 23.64 6.72 15.14
C ASN A 145 24.73 5.84 15.79
N SER A 146 25.42 6.31 16.83
CA SER A 146 26.38 5.50 17.59
C SER A 146 25.70 4.52 18.55
N ALA A 147 24.60 4.91 19.19
CA ALA A 147 23.77 3.99 19.99
C ALA A 147 23.13 2.93 19.07
N ALA A 148 22.50 3.36 17.97
CA ALA A 148 21.88 2.47 17.00
C ALA A 148 22.86 1.44 16.43
N ASN A 149 24.10 1.84 16.09
CA ASN A 149 25.14 0.88 15.69
C ASN A 149 25.58 -0.05 16.82
N SER A 150 25.58 0.41 18.07
CA SER A 150 25.96 -0.42 19.22
C SER A 150 24.93 -1.53 19.46
N TYR A 151 23.64 -1.21 19.38
CA TYR A 151 22.55 -2.20 19.45
C TYR A 151 22.49 -3.10 18.20
N ALA A 152 22.68 -2.56 17.00
CA ALA A 152 22.78 -3.35 15.77
C ALA A 152 23.96 -4.34 15.76
N ASN A 153 25.02 -4.07 16.52
CA ASN A 153 26.16 -5.00 16.67
C ASN A 153 25.85 -6.21 17.56
N LEU A 154 24.71 -6.25 18.27
CA LEU A 154 24.21 -7.45 18.94
C LEU A 154 23.77 -8.51 17.93
N VAL A 155 23.41 -8.11 16.70
CA VAL A 155 23.09 -9.02 15.60
C VAL A 155 24.39 -9.52 14.95
N THR A 156 24.93 -10.62 15.51
CA THR A 156 26.20 -11.22 15.11
C THR A 156 26.21 -11.66 13.64
N GLY A 157 27.35 -11.49 12.98
CA GLY A 157 27.53 -11.83 11.56
C GLY A 157 27.11 -10.71 10.58
N THR A 158 26.34 -9.72 11.03
CA THR A 158 26.02 -8.54 10.21
C THR A 158 27.21 -7.58 10.10
N SER A 159 27.25 -6.81 9.01
CA SER A 159 28.24 -5.74 8.80
C SER A 159 27.58 -4.44 8.35
N GLY A 160 28.31 -3.32 8.44
CA GLY A 160 27.85 -2.04 7.87
C GLY A 160 27.65 -2.06 6.35
N ALA A 161 28.25 -3.01 5.63
CA ALA A 161 28.05 -3.15 4.19
C ALA A 161 26.68 -3.76 3.86
N ASN A 162 26.31 -4.85 4.53
CA ASN A 162 25.13 -5.67 4.25
C ASN A 162 23.99 -5.53 5.29
N ARG A 163 23.92 -4.41 6.01
CA ARG A 163 22.77 -4.07 6.88
C ARG A 163 22.12 -2.73 6.55
N GLN A 164 20.90 -2.55 7.04
CA GLN A 164 20.10 -1.34 7.07
C GLN A 164 19.45 -1.26 8.46
N ILE A 165 19.38 -0.07 9.06
CA ILE A 165 18.70 0.14 10.35
C ILE A 165 17.43 0.96 10.09
N LEU A 166 16.34 0.55 10.74
CA LEU A 166 15.11 1.31 10.91
C LEU A 166 14.85 1.47 12.41
N ALA A 167 14.77 2.70 12.90
CA ALA A 167 14.38 2.95 14.30
C ALA A 167 12.94 3.45 14.39
N LEU A 168 12.11 2.77 15.18
CA LEU A 168 10.74 3.16 15.47
C LEU A 168 10.71 3.90 16.81
N GLY A 169 10.22 5.13 16.82
CA GLY A 169 9.99 5.89 18.04
C GLY A 169 8.55 5.74 18.51
N ASN A 170 8.33 5.33 19.76
CA ASN A 170 7.01 5.29 20.39
C ASN A 170 6.35 6.68 20.27
N SER A 171 5.37 6.80 19.38
CA SER A 171 4.67 8.05 19.06
C SER A 171 3.54 7.80 18.07
N GLY A 172 2.39 8.46 18.27
CA GLY A 172 1.33 8.59 17.26
C GLY A 172 1.50 9.80 16.33
N THR A 173 2.44 10.70 16.63
CA THR A 173 2.69 11.92 15.84
C THR A 173 3.36 11.56 14.51
N TYR A 174 2.97 12.20 13.41
CA TYR A 174 3.57 11.95 12.11
C TYR A 174 5.03 12.40 12.05
N GLY A 175 5.95 11.49 11.74
CA GLY A 175 7.33 11.85 11.45
C GLY A 175 8.22 10.68 11.05
N GLY A 176 9.39 11.04 10.52
CA GLY A 176 10.42 10.15 10.04
C GLY A 176 11.66 10.92 9.59
N ALA A 177 12.70 10.18 9.22
CA ALA A 177 13.84 10.70 8.47
C ALA A 177 14.71 9.58 7.91
N GLY A 178 15.10 9.69 6.65
CA GLY A 178 16.11 8.89 5.98
C GLY A 178 17.46 9.62 5.88
N GLY A 179 18.52 8.97 6.33
CA GLY A 179 19.89 9.47 6.27
C GLY A 179 20.87 8.33 6.02
N ALA A 180 21.83 8.12 6.94
CA ALA A 180 22.60 6.87 6.95
C ALA A 180 21.73 5.64 7.32
N TYR A 181 20.63 5.88 8.03
CA TYR A 181 19.61 4.93 8.49
C TYR A 181 18.23 5.57 8.36
N ALA A 182 17.17 4.79 8.52
CA ALA A 182 15.79 5.28 8.52
C ALA A 182 15.26 5.41 9.95
N THR A 183 14.32 6.34 10.15
CA THR A 183 13.56 6.50 11.40
C THR A 183 12.08 6.75 11.08
N SER A 184 11.17 6.32 11.95
CA SER A 184 9.72 6.54 11.82
C SER A 184 9.05 6.62 13.20
N SER A 185 7.87 7.24 13.29
CA SER A 185 6.98 7.09 14.44
C SER A 185 6.27 5.74 14.40
N GLY A 186 6.15 5.04 15.53
CA GLY A 186 5.57 3.69 15.59
C GLY A 186 4.05 3.65 15.35
N HIS A 187 3.29 4.41 16.15
CA HIS A 187 1.83 4.30 16.23
C HIS A 187 1.05 5.27 15.31
N ASN A 188 1.71 5.98 14.38
CA ASN A 188 1.01 6.87 13.44
C ASN A 188 0.30 6.05 12.35
N SER A 189 -0.88 6.46 11.89
CA SER A 189 -1.61 5.71 10.84
C SER A 189 -0.84 5.57 9.52
N MET A 190 0.02 6.54 9.18
CA MET A 190 0.89 6.46 8.00
C MET A 190 2.26 5.80 8.29
N SER A 191 2.54 5.37 9.52
CA SER A 191 3.84 4.82 9.98
C SER A 191 4.42 3.77 9.03
N ALA A 192 3.61 2.77 8.69
CA ALA A 192 3.98 1.64 7.86
C ALA A 192 4.32 2.03 6.40
N LEU A 193 3.97 3.25 5.98
CA LEU A 193 4.31 3.83 4.68
C LEU A 193 5.47 4.84 4.78
N ILE A 194 5.73 5.42 5.96
CA ILE A 194 6.90 6.27 6.23
C ILE A 194 8.18 5.43 6.10
N ALA A 195 8.29 4.27 6.76
CA ALA A 195 9.54 3.50 6.75
C ALA A 195 10.07 3.15 5.33
N PRO A 196 9.27 2.62 4.38
CA PRO A 196 9.77 2.39 3.02
C PRO A 196 10.13 3.68 2.28
N HIS A 197 9.44 4.81 2.51
CA HIS A 197 9.84 6.12 1.99
C HIS A 197 11.23 6.54 2.51
N GLU A 198 11.45 6.46 3.83
CA GLU A 198 12.73 6.84 4.46
C GLU A 198 13.89 5.88 4.12
N ILE A 199 13.60 4.59 3.90
CA ILE A 199 14.58 3.62 3.35
C ILE A 199 14.86 3.93 1.86
N GLY A 200 13.91 4.50 1.12
CA GLY A 200 14.13 5.06 -0.21
C GLY A 200 15.26 6.10 -0.23
N HIS A 201 15.35 6.94 0.80
CA HIS A 201 16.52 7.82 1.00
C HIS A 201 17.76 7.03 1.45
N SER A 202 17.69 6.25 2.54
CA SER A 202 18.91 5.72 3.19
C SER A 202 19.59 4.58 2.43
N LEU A 203 18.82 3.74 1.73
CA LEU A 203 19.31 2.66 0.88
C LEU A 203 19.36 3.09 -0.59
N GLY A 204 18.27 3.67 -1.08
CA GLY A 204 18.15 4.12 -2.47
C GLY A 204 19.11 5.25 -2.83
N GLY A 205 19.24 6.24 -1.96
CA GLY A 205 19.76 7.57 -2.32
C GLY A 205 18.76 8.38 -3.15
N LEU A 206 17.46 8.04 -3.06
CA LEU A 206 16.37 8.80 -3.66
C LEU A 206 16.22 10.16 -2.97
N GLN A 207 15.55 11.10 -3.64
CA GLN A 207 15.28 12.45 -3.13
C GLN A 207 13.79 12.76 -3.25
N ASP A 208 13.29 13.67 -2.42
CA ASP A 208 11.86 13.98 -2.39
C ASP A 208 11.32 14.56 -3.69
N GLU A 209 10.20 14.00 -4.13
CA GLU A 209 9.44 14.40 -5.31
C GLU A 209 8.26 15.34 -4.96
N TYR A 210 8.03 15.61 -3.68
CA TYR A 210 7.06 16.63 -3.25
C TYR A 210 7.64 18.05 -3.34
N THR A 211 6.75 19.03 -3.40
CA THR A 211 7.02 20.40 -3.89
C THR A 211 7.21 21.44 -2.80
N TYR A 212 7.18 21.04 -1.54
CA TYR A 212 7.23 21.90 -0.35
C TYR A 212 8.30 21.42 0.63
N TYR A 213 8.94 22.30 1.40
CA TYR A 213 9.84 21.86 2.49
C TYR A 213 9.03 21.75 3.81
N THR A 214 8.50 22.89 4.25
CA THR A 214 7.45 22.98 5.28
C THR A 214 6.08 22.66 4.63
N ARG A 215 5.24 21.85 5.28
CA ARG A 215 3.89 21.53 4.76
C ARG A 215 3.08 22.81 4.52
N GLY A 216 2.31 22.85 3.44
CA GLY A 216 1.51 24.01 3.01
C GLY A 216 2.30 25.23 2.52
N VAL A 217 3.63 25.18 2.50
CA VAL A 217 4.48 26.24 1.96
C VAL A 217 5.08 25.76 0.64
N GLU A 218 4.30 25.96 -0.43
CA GLU A 218 4.68 25.58 -1.79
C GLU A 218 6.00 26.22 -2.20
N GLY A 219 6.93 25.39 -2.71
CA GLY A 219 8.27 25.80 -3.05
C GLY A 219 8.36 26.76 -4.23
N GLY A 220 9.45 27.53 -4.27
CA GLY A 220 9.71 28.52 -5.31
C GLY A 220 10.00 27.91 -6.69
N ALA A 221 10.61 28.71 -7.57
CA ALA A 221 11.25 28.13 -8.75
C ALA A 221 12.58 27.49 -8.37
N TYR A 222 12.86 26.28 -8.86
CA TYR A 222 14.21 25.73 -8.83
C TYR A 222 15.12 26.56 -9.72
N THR A 223 16.28 26.99 -9.19
CA THR A 223 17.26 27.83 -9.92
C THR A 223 18.66 27.18 -10.01
N GLY A 224 18.77 25.88 -9.72
CA GLY A 224 20.02 25.14 -9.79
C GLY A 224 20.35 24.62 -11.20
N GLY A 225 21.46 23.90 -11.31
CA GLY A 225 21.78 23.12 -12.50
C GLY A 225 21.00 21.79 -12.56
N GLU A 226 21.23 21.00 -13.60
CA GLU A 226 20.63 19.65 -13.76
C GLU A 226 20.83 18.79 -12.49
N PRO A 227 19.77 18.31 -11.81
CA PRO A 227 19.89 17.55 -10.57
C PRO A 227 20.75 16.28 -10.69
N GLY A 228 21.38 15.90 -9.57
CA GLY A 228 22.21 14.70 -9.49
C GLY A 228 21.42 13.39 -9.39
N SER A 229 20.24 13.40 -8.77
CA SER A 229 19.38 12.21 -8.63
C SER A 229 18.82 11.73 -9.96
N VAL A 230 18.51 10.44 -10.08
CA VAL A 230 18.08 9.84 -11.35
C VAL A 230 16.66 10.26 -11.77
N HIS A 231 15.81 10.54 -10.79
CA HIS A 231 14.37 10.84 -10.95
C HIS A 231 14.02 12.34 -10.92
N HIS A 232 15.00 13.25 -10.95
CA HIS A 232 14.74 14.69 -11.13
C HIS A 232 15.52 15.27 -12.31
N THR A 233 14.92 16.14 -13.12
CA THR A 233 15.58 16.72 -14.30
C THR A 233 15.07 18.11 -14.68
N LEU A 234 15.84 18.85 -15.48
CA LEU A 234 15.46 20.07 -16.20
C LEU A 234 15.20 19.81 -17.69
N LEU A 235 15.65 18.66 -18.21
CA LEU A 235 15.57 18.29 -19.62
C LEU A 235 14.12 18.16 -20.11
N THR A 236 13.87 18.39 -21.40
CA THR A 236 12.60 17.97 -22.03
C THR A 236 12.59 16.46 -22.28
N GLU A 237 11.41 15.83 -22.41
CA GLU A 237 11.35 14.39 -22.76
C GLU A 237 12.15 14.03 -24.02
N GLN A 238 12.15 14.92 -25.02
CA GLN A 238 12.94 14.75 -26.23
C GLN A 238 14.44 14.73 -25.91
N GLN A 239 14.92 15.65 -25.05
CA GLN A 239 16.31 15.66 -24.58
C GLN A 239 16.65 14.44 -23.71
N ILE A 240 15.73 13.95 -22.88
CA ILE A 240 15.89 12.74 -22.07
C ILE A 240 16.11 11.53 -22.99
N LYS A 241 15.27 11.39 -24.03
CA LYS A 241 15.36 10.34 -25.06
C LYS A 241 16.64 10.46 -25.91
N ASP A 242 16.92 11.63 -26.47
CA ASP A 242 18.06 11.86 -27.37
C ASP A 242 19.42 11.72 -26.66
N GLN A 243 19.52 12.18 -25.40
CA GLN A 243 20.75 12.06 -24.60
C GLN A 243 20.88 10.68 -23.92
N ARG A 244 19.81 9.86 -23.90
CA ARG A 244 19.72 8.59 -23.14
C ARG A 244 20.12 8.74 -21.67
N ARG A 245 19.58 9.76 -21.02
CA ARG A 245 19.83 10.08 -19.59
C ARG A 245 18.58 9.84 -18.76
N LYS A 246 18.71 9.81 -17.43
CA LYS A 246 17.58 9.71 -16.50
C LYS A 246 16.69 8.50 -16.88
N TRP A 247 15.38 8.61 -16.72
CA TRP A 247 14.41 7.53 -16.97
C TRP A 247 14.00 7.31 -18.44
N TRP A 248 14.90 7.54 -19.40
CA TRP A 248 14.57 7.45 -20.83
C TRP A 248 14.01 6.08 -21.29
N ARG A 249 14.29 5.00 -20.54
CA ARG A 249 13.79 3.63 -20.79
C ARG A 249 12.38 3.36 -20.26
N TRP A 250 11.84 4.30 -19.47
CA TRP A 250 10.52 4.21 -18.85
C TRP A 250 9.53 5.24 -19.45
N LEU A 251 9.98 6.21 -20.24
CA LEU A 251 9.10 7.24 -20.83
C LEU A 251 8.02 6.62 -21.75
N GLY A 252 6.77 6.70 -21.30
CA GLY A 252 5.59 6.11 -21.93
C GLY A 252 5.01 4.89 -21.20
N GLU A 253 5.67 4.39 -20.16
CA GLU A 253 5.19 3.29 -19.33
C GLU A 253 3.98 3.71 -18.47
N PRO A 254 2.89 2.93 -18.39
CA PRO A 254 1.88 3.11 -17.34
C PRO A 254 2.53 2.96 -15.96
N SER A 255 2.30 3.91 -15.05
CA SER A 255 2.90 3.79 -13.71
C SER A 255 1.99 3.00 -12.77
N GLU A 256 2.57 2.09 -11.99
CA GLU A 256 1.83 1.31 -10.99
C GLU A 256 1.30 2.19 -9.84
N ALA A 257 1.98 3.31 -9.58
CA ALA A 257 1.51 4.38 -8.71
C ALA A 257 0.38 5.24 -9.31
N GLY A 258 0.09 5.12 -10.62
CA GLY A 258 -0.94 5.90 -11.33
C GLY A 258 -0.38 6.80 -12.44
N GLY A 259 -1.22 7.11 -13.44
CA GLY A 259 -0.83 7.83 -14.64
C GLY A 259 0.22 7.10 -15.52
N VAL A 260 1.12 7.88 -16.12
CA VAL A 260 2.15 7.42 -17.09
C VAL A 260 3.49 8.09 -16.76
N ILE A 261 4.58 7.34 -16.87
CA ILE A 261 5.94 7.85 -16.75
C ILE A 261 6.23 8.81 -17.91
N GLY A 262 6.45 10.08 -17.59
CA GLY A 262 6.56 11.20 -18.51
C GLY A 262 7.50 12.25 -17.94
N ARG A 263 7.05 13.50 -17.87
CA ARG A 263 7.80 14.58 -17.23
C ARG A 263 6.88 15.57 -16.50
N HIS A 264 6.62 15.29 -15.23
CA HIS A 264 5.64 16.00 -14.40
C HIS A 264 6.31 17.11 -13.59
N GLU A 265 5.73 18.31 -13.53
CA GLU A 265 6.40 19.47 -12.91
C GLU A 265 6.27 19.46 -11.38
N GLY A 266 7.34 19.86 -10.71
CA GLY A 266 7.45 19.87 -9.26
C GLY A 266 8.26 18.69 -8.71
N GLY A 267 9.11 18.99 -7.71
CA GLY A 267 10.00 18.05 -7.02
C GLY A 267 11.13 18.78 -6.30
N LEU A 268 11.95 18.08 -5.49
CA LEU A 268 13.04 18.63 -4.68
C LEU A 268 12.64 19.82 -3.79
N TYR A 269 11.42 19.84 -3.26
CA TYR A 269 10.84 20.97 -2.51
C TYR A 269 10.59 22.25 -3.34
N PHE A 270 10.45 22.15 -4.66
CA PHE A 270 10.10 23.26 -5.55
C PHE A 270 8.84 22.94 -6.37
N GLY A 271 7.89 23.87 -6.45
CA GLY A 271 6.65 23.70 -7.23
C GLY A 271 6.80 23.94 -8.74
N ARG A 272 7.95 24.41 -9.22
CA ARG A 272 8.19 24.71 -10.65
C ARG A 272 9.67 24.75 -11.04
N GLY A 273 9.95 24.55 -12.32
CA GLY A 273 11.29 24.63 -12.91
C GLY A 273 12.17 23.40 -12.71
N VAL A 274 11.62 22.31 -12.15
CA VAL A 274 12.22 20.98 -12.06
C VAL A 274 11.10 19.94 -12.24
N TRP A 275 11.44 18.77 -12.80
CA TRP A 275 10.46 17.75 -13.14
C TRP A 275 10.86 16.35 -12.61
N ARG A 276 9.84 15.56 -12.25
CA ARG A 276 9.89 14.17 -11.74
C ARG A 276 9.31 13.17 -12.77
N PRO A 277 9.40 11.83 -12.57
CA PRO A 277 9.10 10.85 -13.62
C PRO A 277 7.60 10.52 -13.75
N SER A 278 6.86 10.50 -12.64
CA SER A 278 5.44 10.10 -12.55
C SER A 278 4.58 11.23 -11.98
N GLU A 279 3.25 11.10 -12.05
CA GLU A 279 2.39 11.98 -11.26
C GLU A 279 2.49 11.58 -9.79
N HIS A 280 2.24 10.31 -9.46
CA HIS A 280 2.34 9.75 -8.09
C HIS A 280 3.59 8.87 -7.91
N SER A 281 4.16 8.87 -6.71
CA SER A 281 5.26 7.98 -6.27
C SER A 281 5.30 7.97 -4.75
N LEU A 282 5.79 6.91 -4.12
CA LEU A 282 6.08 6.87 -2.69
C LEU A 282 7.07 7.98 -2.27
N MET A 283 7.93 8.45 -3.18
CA MET A 283 8.83 9.59 -2.93
C MET A 283 8.13 10.97 -2.99
N ARG A 284 6.85 11.00 -3.38
CA ARG A 284 5.98 12.21 -3.40
C ARG A 284 4.88 12.15 -2.35
N THR A 285 4.20 11.01 -2.23
CA THR A 285 2.95 10.88 -1.47
C THR A 285 2.83 9.47 -0.90
N LEU A 286 2.82 9.38 0.43
CA LEU A 286 2.64 8.13 1.15
C LEU A 286 1.27 7.52 0.80
N GLY A 287 1.25 6.20 0.60
CA GLY A 287 0.09 5.42 0.19
C GLY A 287 0.26 4.83 -1.20
N TYR A 288 0.83 5.57 -2.15
CA TYR A 288 1.19 5.03 -3.47
C TYR A 288 2.49 4.21 -3.41
N TYR A 289 2.66 3.26 -4.33
CA TYR A 289 3.93 2.56 -4.53
C TYR A 289 5.03 3.51 -5.04
N TYR A 290 6.29 3.04 -5.06
CA TYR A 290 7.32 3.67 -5.89
C TYR A 290 6.89 3.70 -7.36
N ASP A 291 7.21 4.77 -8.07
CA ASP A 291 7.26 4.75 -9.53
C ASP A 291 8.35 3.79 -10.03
N GLN A 292 8.30 3.39 -11.30
CA GLN A 292 9.26 2.40 -11.83
C GLN A 292 10.72 2.87 -11.86
N VAL A 293 11.01 4.17 -11.85
CA VAL A 293 12.37 4.72 -11.78
C VAL A 293 12.92 4.58 -10.37
N SER A 294 12.12 4.90 -9.36
CA SER A 294 12.43 4.64 -7.96
C SER A 294 12.57 3.14 -7.68
N ARG A 295 11.69 2.29 -8.22
CA ARG A 295 11.80 0.82 -8.08
C ARG A 295 13.06 0.26 -8.72
N GLU A 296 13.48 0.73 -9.90
CA GLU A 296 14.73 0.29 -10.55
C GLU A 296 15.95 0.56 -9.63
N VAL A 297 15.99 1.73 -8.99
CA VAL A 297 17.02 2.05 -7.99
C VAL A 297 16.93 1.14 -6.77
N MET A 298 15.74 0.96 -6.18
CA MET A 298 15.61 0.12 -4.99
C MET A 298 15.97 -1.33 -5.26
N THR A 299 15.62 -1.85 -6.44
CA THR A 299 16.00 -3.19 -6.91
C THR A 299 17.53 -3.32 -7.02
N GLN A 300 18.21 -2.36 -7.67
CA GLN A 300 19.67 -2.30 -7.71
C GLN A 300 20.29 -2.37 -6.31
N LYS A 301 19.73 -1.63 -5.35
CA LYS A 301 20.32 -1.43 -4.02
C LYS A 301 20.07 -2.61 -3.08
N ILE A 302 18.96 -3.33 -3.24
CA ILE A 302 18.70 -4.59 -2.53
C ILE A 302 19.62 -5.68 -3.07
N SER A 303 19.67 -5.90 -4.39
CA SER A 303 20.54 -6.93 -4.98
C SER A 303 22.04 -6.65 -4.74
N ALA A 304 22.45 -5.37 -4.66
CA ALA A 304 23.82 -4.99 -4.30
C ALA A 304 24.18 -5.17 -2.80
N LYS A 305 23.24 -5.60 -1.94
CA LYS A 305 23.52 -5.95 -0.52
C LYS A 305 23.87 -7.43 -0.32
N VAL A 306 23.83 -8.24 -1.36
CA VAL A 306 24.05 -9.69 -1.35
C VAL A 306 24.98 -10.15 -2.47
N GLY A 307 25.47 -11.38 -2.39
CA GLY A 307 26.05 -12.09 -3.53
C GLY A 307 25.00 -12.94 -4.23
N LEU A 308 24.81 -12.78 -5.54
CA LEU A 308 23.86 -13.60 -6.33
C LEU A 308 24.31 -15.05 -6.52
N ILE A 309 25.60 -15.34 -6.26
CA ILE A 309 26.13 -16.69 -6.13
C ILE A 309 26.50 -16.84 -4.65
N GLN A 310 25.70 -17.62 -3.93
CA GLN A 310 25.79 -17.87 -2.49
C GLN A 310 26.95 -18.80 -2.16
N ASP A 311 27.07 -19.91 -2.89
CA ASP A 311 28.25 -20.74 -2.92
C ASP A 311 28.41 -21.47 -4.27
N GLY A 312 29.31 -22.44 -4.34
CA GLY A 312 29.63 -23.17 -5.54
C GLY A 312 30.84 -24.08 -5.38
N THR A 313 31.17 -24.84 -6.41
CA THR A 313 32.41 -25.65 -6.39
C THR A 313 33.65 -24.76 -6.14
N PRO A 314 34.63 -25.16 -5.32
CA PRO A 314 35.82 -24.36 -5.06
C PRO A 314 36.62 -24.03 -6.33
N THR A 315 37.12 -22.80 -6.44
CA THR A 315 37.87 -22.30 -7.62
C THR A 315 39.39 -22.26 -7.41
N ALA A 316 39.86 -22.58 -6.21
CA ALA A 316 41.26 -22.40 -5.78
C ALA A 316 42.26 -23.46 -6.31
N SER A 317 41.79 -24.45 -7.08
CA SER A 317 42.62 -25.48 -7.71
C SER A 317 41.91 -26.03 -8.96
N PRO A 318 42.64 -26.61 -9.94
CA PRO A 318 42.02 -27.21 -11.11
C PRO A 318 41.10 -28.37 -10.73
N VAL A 319 39.91 -28.40 -11.31
CA VAL A 319 38.91 -29.46 -11.12
C VAL A 319 39.09 -30.51 -12.21
N GLY A 320 38.97 -31.80 -11.89
CA GLY A 320 39.00 -32.86 -12.88
C GLY A 320 37.77 -32.84 -13.79
N ALA A 321 37.91 -33.31 -15.03
CA ALA A 321 36.76 -33.48 -15.94
C ALA A 321 35.82 -34.64 -15.55
N ASP A 322 36.11 -35.31 -14.43
CA ASP A 322 35.34 -36.39 -13.82
C ASP A 322 34.30 -35.91 -12.78
N ARG A 323 34.00 -34.60 -12.74
CA ARG A 323 33.21 -33.93 -11.69
C ARG A 323 31.95 -33.25 -12.19
N VAL A 324 31.02 -33.02 -11.27
CA VAL A 324 29.96 -32.00 -11.38
C VAL A 324 30.50 -30.66 -10.86
N LEU A 325 30.34 -29.59 -11.66
CA LEU A 325 30.45 -28.20 -11.18
C LEU A 325 29.07 -27.68 -10.79
N TRP A 326 29.00 -26.80 -9.81
CA TRP A 326 27.74 -26.26 -9.28
C TRP A 326 27.90 -24.84 -8.75
N VAL A 327 26.76 -24.13 -8.70
CA VAL A 327 26.56 -22.86 -7.99
C VAL A 327 25.25 -22.91 -7.22
N GLU A 328 25.19 -22.20 -6.11
CA GLU A 328 23.94 -21.85 -5.42
C GLU A 328 23.61 -20.40 -5.80
N PRO A 329 22.53 -20.12 -6.57
CA PRO A 329 22.04 -18.76 -6.79
C PRO A 329 21.47 -18.12 -5.51
N LEU A 330 20.81 -16.98 -5.65
CA LEU A 330 19.75 -16.56 -4.73
C LEU A 330 18.38 -16.81 -5.37
N HIS A 331 17.34 -16.83 -4.53
CA HIS A 331 15.98 -17.18 -4.94
C HIS A 331 15.01 -16.06 -4.54
N PRO A 332 14.77 -15.05 -5.41
CA PRO A 332 13.72 -14.06 -5.19
C PRO A 332 12.34 -14.72 -5.21
N ASN A 333 11.37 -14.12 -4.53
CA ASN A 333 10.05 -14.67 -4.33
C ASN A 333 9.20 -14.72 -5.61
N SER A 334 9.49 -13.88 -6.62
CA SER A 334 8.65 -13.76 -7.82
C SER A 334 9.21 -14.42 -9.09
N HIS A 335 10.46 -14.90 -9.07
CA HIS A 335 11.12 -15.48 -10.24
C HIS A 335 12.43 -16.19 -9.86
N SER A 336 12.84 -17.20 -10.63
CA SER A 336 14.17 -17.81 -10.52
C SER A 336 15.25 -16.99 -11.23
N LEU A 337 16.51 -17.12 -10.79
CA LEU A 337 17.67 -16.53 -11.46
C LEU A 337 18.22 -17.47 -12.56
N THR A 338 18.53 -16.92 -13.73
CA THR A 338 19.03 -17.72 -14.86
C THR A 338 20.54 -17.99 -14.76
N THR A 339 20.93 -19.25 -14.85
CA THR A 339 22.31 -19.73 -14.76
C THR A 339 22.79 -20.34 -16.08
N THR A 340 23.53 -19.57 -16.89
CA THR A 340 24.15 -20.07 -18.14
C THR A 340 25.61 -20.48 -17.95
N TRP A 341 26.02 -21.51 -18.69
CA TRP A 341 27.39 -22.07 -18.62
C TRP A 341 28.14 -21.87 -19.93
N SER A 342 29.47 -21.81 -19.85
CA SER A 342 30.33 -21.68 -21.02
C SER A 342 31.67 -22.38 -20.83
N VAL A 343 32.20 -22.97 -21.91
CA VAL A 343 33.49 -23.69 -21.95
C VAL A 343 34.36 -23.07 -23.04
N GLY A 344 35.57 -22.65 -22.71
CA GLY A 344 36.49 -22.01 -23.66
C GLY A 344 35.96 -20.70 -24.27
N GLY A 345 34.91 -20.10 -23.69
CA GLY A 345 34.20 -18.95 -24.23
C GLY A 345 33.02 -19.29 -25.16
N THR A 346 32.74 -20.56 -25.44
CA THR A 346 31.51 -21.01 -26.12
C THR A 346 30.43 -21.33 -25.08
N GLU A 347 29.24 -20.77 -25.27
CA GLU A 347 28.08 -20.98 -24.39
C GLU A 347 27.47 -22.37 -24.58
N LEU A 348 27.01 -22.99 -23.48
CA LEU A 348 26.27 -24.24 -23.47
C LEU A 348 24.77 -23.94 -23.40
N PRO A 349 23.90 -24.66 -24.13
CA PRO A 349 22.47 -24.42 -24.11
C PRO A 349 21.84 -24.82 -22.76
N GLY A 350 20.77 -24.13 -22.39
CA GLY A 350 19.91 -24.47 -21.25
C GLY A 350 20.38 -23.91 -19.92
N ASP A 351 19.41 -23.41 -19.16
CA ASP A 351 19.53 -23.00 -17.75
C ASP A 351 19.80 -24.22 -16.86
N ARG A 352 20.62 -24.07 -15.82
CA ARG A 352 20.93 -25.09 -14.79
C ARG A 352 21.88 -24.56 -13.70
N THR A 353 21.63 -24.90 -12.44
CA THR A 353 22.55 -24.59 -11.33
C THR A 353 23.79 -25.49 -11.28
N ALA A 354 23.75 -26.67 -11.92
CA ALA A 354 24.85 -27.64 -11.95
C ALA A 354 25.18 -28.15 -13.37
N LEU A 355 26.44 -28.51 -13.59
CA LEU A 355 27.02 -28.94 -14.87
C LEU A 355 27.93 -30.16 -14.67
N ASP A 356 27.45 -31.33 -15.11
CA ASP A 356 28.26 -32.55 -15.17
C ASP A 356 29.26 -32.50 -16.33
N LEU A 357 30.55 -32.32 -16.02
CA LEU A 357 31.64 -32.23 -17.00
C LEU A 357 31.83 -33.51 -17.81
N ARG A 358 31.43 -34.67 -17.27
CA ARG A 358 31.57 -35.99 -17.92
C ARG A 358 30.70 -36.08 -19.17
N THR A 359 29.60 -35.32 -19.21
CA THR A 359 28.71 -35.23 -20.39
C THR A 359 29.36 -34.47 -21.56
N LEU A 360 30.32 -33.59 -21.28
CA LEU A 360 30.86 -32.63 -22.25
C LEU A 360 31.98 -33.20 -23.14
N ASN A 361 32.52 -34.38 -22.81
CA ASN A 361 33.55 -35.08 -23.59
C ASN A 361 34.75 -34.19 -23.96
N LEU A 362 35.25 -33.43 -22.97
CA LEU A 362 36.27 -32.39 -23.18
C LEU A 362 37.58 -32.96 -23.78
N PRO A 363 38.18 -32.30 -24.80
CA PRO A 363 39.49 -32.68 -25.33
C PRO A 363 40.59 -32.67 -24.27
N ALA A 364 41.61 -33.51 -24.42
CA ALA A 364 42.70 -33.61 -23.44
C ALA A 364 43.45 -32.27 -23.28
N GLY A 365 43.51 -31.76 -22.05
CA GLY A 365 44.17 -30.50 -21.68
C GLY A 365 43.39 -29.71 -20.63
N THR A 366 43.70 -28.42 -20.57
CA THR A 366 43.12 -27.46 -19.61
C THR A 366 42.08 -26.56 -20.28
N HIS A 367 40.90 -26.43 -19.67
CA HIS A 367 39.77 -25.64 -20.15
C HIS A 367 39.36 -24.59 -19.12
N THR A 368 38.85 -23.45 -19.60
CA THR A 368 38.15 -22.48 -18.75
C THR A 368 36.66 -22.77 -18.81
N VAL A 369 36.04 -23.03 -17.66
CA VAL A 369 34.58 -23.18 -17.53
C VAL A 369 34.05 -22.03 -16.69
N LYS A 370 32.96 -21.38 -17.12
CA LYS A 370 32.36 -20.23 -16.42
C LYS A 370 30.83 -20.38 -16.35
N ALA A 371 30.29 -20.28 -15.15
CA ALA A 371 28.88 -20.05 -14.87
C ALA A 371 28.59 -18.54 -14.81
N THR A 372 27.42 -18.13 -15.28
CA THR A 372 26.91 -16.76 -15.25
C THR A 372 25.50 -16.80 -14.69
N VAL A 373 25.30 -16.25 -13.48
CA VAL A 373 23.98 -16.12 -12.86
C VAL A 373 23.47 -14.71 -13.14
N VAL A 374 22.26 -14.58 -13.67
CA VAL A 374 21.62 -13.32 -14.06
C VAL A 374 20.25 -13.22 -13.42
N ASP A 375 19.97 -12.07 -12.82
CA ASP A 375 18.64 -11.67 -12.41
C ASP A 375 17.90 -11.11 -13.65
N PRO A 376 16.83 -11.80 -14.12
CA PRO A 376 16.10 -11.39 -15.31
C PRO A 376 15.18 -10.18 -15.08
N SER A 377 14.88 -9.81 -13.83
CA SER A 377 13.75 -8.96 -13.43
C SER A 377 13.50 -7.72 -14.30
N ASP A 378 12.27 -7.60 -14.82
CA ASP A 378 11.81 -6.45 -15.60
C ASP A 378 11.77 -5.14 -14.80
N PHE A 379 11.98 -5.18 -13.48
CA PHE A 379 12.17 -3.98 -12.66
C PHE A 379 13.45 -3.21 -13.02
N VAL A 380 14.40 -3.85 -13.73
CA VAL A 380 15.63 -3.22 -14.21
C VAL A 380 15.67 -3.20 -15.74
N ARG A 381 15.68 -2.00 -16.33
CA ARG A 381 15.84 -1.76 -17.77
C ARG A 381 17.24 -1.27 -18.14
N ASP A 382 18.05 -0.77 -17.21
CA ASP A 382 19.43 -0.41 -17.48
C ASP A 382 20.37 -1.65 -17.52
N PRO A 383 20.97 -1.99 -18.67
CA PRO A 383 21.93 -3.10 -18.75
C PRO A 383 23.20 -2.87 -17.92
N ALA A 384 23.55 -1.63 -17.55
CA ALA A 384 24.67 -1.36 -16.65
C ALA A 384 24.32 -1.64 -15.18
N ILE A 385 23.04 -1.55 -14.81
CA ILE A 385 22.54 -2.05 -13.52
C ILE A 385 22.49 -3.58 -13.57
N ARG A 386 21.90 -4.16 -14.63
CA ARG A 386 21.79 -5.62 -14.80
C ARG A 386 23.15 -6.31 -14.72
N ALA A 387 24.12 -5.89 -15.54
CA ALA A 387 25.46 -6.46 -15.57
C ALA A 387 26.32 -6.16 -14.33
N GLY A 388 25.82 -5.39 -13.35
CA GLY A 388 26.54 -5.00 -12.14
C GLY A 388 25.98 -5.61 -10.87
N ALA A 389 24.76 -5.22 -10.47
CA ALA A 389 24.12 -5.67 -9.23
C ALA A 389 23.23 -6.90 -9.41
N LEU A 390 22.92 -7.25 -10.66
CA LEU A 390 21.95 -8.25 -11.08
C LEU A 390 22.62 -9.32 -11.99
N THR A 391 23.94 -9.46 -11.92
CA THR A 391 24.71 -10.50 -12.63
C THR A 391 25.97 -10.86 -11.85
N ALA A 392 26.22 -12.15 -11.67
CA ALA A 392 27.44 -12.69 -11.06
C ALA A 392 28.06 -13.77 -11.96
N THR A 393 29.36 -14.04 -11.81
CA THR A 393 30.04 -15.13 -12.52
C THR A 393 30.97 -15.88 -11.59
N ARG A 394 31.13 -17.18 -11.84
CA ARG A 394 32.11 -18.05 -11.19
C ARG A 394 32.86 -18.82 -12.27
N THR A 395 34.18 -18.89 -12.17
CA THR A 395 35.06 -19.43 -13.21
C THR A 395 35.99 -20.47 -12.61
N TRP A 396 36.12 -21.62 -13.27
CA TRP A 396 37.00 -22.72 -12.89
C TRP A 396 37.99 -23.04 -14.01
N THR A 397 39.17 -23.48 -13.58
CA THR A 397 40.10 -24.23 -14.44
C THR A 397 39.71 -25.70 -14.36
N VAL A 398 39.30 -26.30 -15.48
CA VAL A 398 39.08 -27.75 -15.58
C VAL A 398 40.26 -28.37 -16.28
N ASP A 399 40.85 -29.43 -15.72
CA ASP A 399 42.00 -30.12 -16.32
C ASP A 399 41.71 -31.61 -16.46
N THR A 400 41.74 -32.12 -17.70
CA THR A 400 41.42 -33.54 -17.96
C THR A 400 42.48 -34.51 -17.44
N THR A 401 43.64 -34.03 -16.99
CA THR A 401 44.71 -34.86 -16.39
C THR A 401 44.60 -34.96 -14.87
N VAL A 402 43.80 -34.09 -14.24
CA VAL A 402 43.44 -34.21 -12.83
C VAL A 402 42.35 -35.26 -12.70
N THR A 403 42.64 -36.34 -11.96
CA THR A 403 41.62 -37.23 -11.41
C THR A 403 41.48 -36.90 -9.95
N THR A 404 40.33 -36.33 -9.57
CA THR A 404 40.02 -36.03 -8.17
C THR A 404 39.58 -37.31 -7.43
N VAL A 405 39.75 -37.39 -6.11
CA VAL A 405 39.17 -38.49 -5.32
C VAL A 405 37.69 -38.15 -5.06
N PRO A 406 36.71 -39.03 -5.33
CA PRO A 406 35.32 -38.76 -4.99
C PRO A 406 35.12 -38.63 -3.48
N ALA A 407 34.57 -37.51 -3.04
CA ALA A 407 33.89 -37.39 -1.77
C ALA A 407 32.42 -37.78 -1.99
N SER A 408 32.01 -38.95 -1.50
CA SER A 408 30.59 -39.31 -1.49
C SER A 408 29.86 -38.47 -0.46
N VAL A 409 28.99 -37.59 -0.93
CA VAL A 409 28.00 -36.88 -0.12
C VAL A 409 26.65 -37.51 -0.43
N ASP A 410 25.91 -37.92 0.60
CA ASP A 410 24.58 -38.50 0.38
C ASP A 410 23.61 -37.44 -0.18
N ALA A 411 22.65 -37.86 -1.00
CA ALA A 411 21.60 -36.98 -1.52
C ALA A 411 20.71 -36.48 -0.36
N GLY A 412 20.48 -35.16 -0.29
CA GLY A 412 19.72 -34.52 0.78
C GLY A 412 19.41 -33.05 0.49
N LEU A 413 18.82 -32.34 1.46
CA LEU A 413 18.40 -30.94 1.34
C LEU A 413 19.15 -30.02 2.31
N LEU A 414 19.94 -29.09 1.78
CA LEU A 414 20.78 -28.15 2.53
C LEU A 414 19.98 -26.98 3.11
N SER A 415 19.22 -26.28 2.27
CA SER A 415 18.40 -25.12 2.66
C SER A 415 17.16 -25.00 1.77
N SER A 416 16.29 -24.03 2.05
CA SER A 416 15.03 -23.82 1.32
C SER A 416 14.40 -22.46 1.62
N THR A 417 13.30 -22.14 0.93
CA THR A 417 12.32 -21.16 1.40
C THR A 417 11.96 -21.47 2.87
N PRO A 418 11.83 -20.47 3.77
CA PRO A 418 11.35 -20.68 5.13
C PRO A 418 9.97 -21.36 5.15
N ALA A 419 9.69 -22.10 6.22
CA ALA A 419 8.45 -22.89 6.40
C ALA A 419 7.70 -22.53 7.70
N ASP A 420 8.05 -21.40 8.29
CA ASP A 420 7.43 -20.78 9.47
C ASP A 420 6.26 -19.85 9.13
N GLN A 421 6.11 -19.50 7.85
CA GLN A 421 4.96 -18.79 7.29
C GLN A 421 4.44 -19.51 6.04
N ALA A 422 3.19 -19.23 5.64
CA ALA A 422 2.68 -19.70 4.35
C ALA A 422 3.37 -18.96 3.20
N VAL A 423 3.52 -19.63 2.06
CA VAL A 423 4.00 -19.03 0.81
C VAL A 423 2.82 -18.67 -0.08
N GLY A 424 2.91 -17.52 -0.77
CA GLY A 424 1.87 -17.05 -1.67
C GLY A 424 1.74 -17.95 -2.90
N ARG A 425 0.51 -18.11 -3.41
CA ARG A 425 0.19 -18.92 -4.61
C ARG A 425 0.96 -18.52 -5.88
N ASP A 426 1.44 -17.27 -5.93
CA ASP A 426 2.11 -16.65 -7.07
C ASP A 426 3.65 -16.55 -6.84
N GLU A 427 4.19 -17.23 -5.82
CA GLU A 427 5.62 -17.21 -5.46
C GLU A 427 6.43 -18.39 -6.02
N VAL A 428 7.76 -18.25 -6.00
CA VAL A 428 8.74 -19.31 -6.23
C VAL A 428 9.20 -19.91 -4.90
N VAL A 429 9.01 -21.22 -4.74
CA VAL A 429 9.55 -21.99 -3.60
C VAL A 429 10.82 -22.70 -4.02
N TYR A 430 11.89 -22.61 -3.23
CA TYR A 430 13.17 -23.22 -3.54
C TYR A 430 13.64 -24.24 -2.50
N VAL A 431 14.47 -25.17 -2.95
CA VAL A 431 15.35 -26.02 -2.13
C VAL A 431 16.76 -26.08 -2.73
N GLU A 432 17.77 -25.97 -1.88
CA GLU A 432 19.16 -26.28 -2.23
C GLU A 432 19.44 -27.75 -1.88
N THR A 433 19.96 -28.53 -2.84
CA THR A 433 20.35 -29.95 -2.63
C THR A 433 21.81 -30.07 -2.20
N THR A 434 22.18 -31.24 -1.65
CA THR A 434 23.59 -31.59 -1.43
C THR A 434 24.35 -31.70 -2.76
N HIS A 435 25.67 -31.47 -2.74
CA HIS A 435 26.51 -31.46 -3.95
C HIS A 435 27.52 -32.63 -3.99
N PRO A 436 27.09 -33.86 -4.33
CA PRO A 436 28.01 -34.98 -4.56
C PRO A 436 28.90 -34.74 -5.79
N ASP A 437 30.15 -35.17 -5.69
CA ASP A 437 31.15 -35.06 -6.78
C ASP A 437 30.71 -35.76 -8.08
N ASP A 438 29.89 -36.81 -7.97
CA ASP A 438 29.59 -37.76 -9.02
C ASP A 438 28.13 -37.77 -9.51
N GLY A 439 27.29 -36.82 -9.07
CA GLY A 439 25.89 -36.73 -9.48
C GLY A 439 25.25 -35.37 -9.22
N ILE A 440 24.00 -35.21 -9.66
CA ILE A 440 23.12 -34.08 -9.31
C ILE A 440 21.89 -34.70 -8.66
N PRO A 441 21.60 -34.44 -7.36
CA PRO A 441 20.41 -34.98 -6.72
C PRO A 441 19.13 -34.42 -7.36
N ALA A 442 18.22 -35.31 -7.72
CA ALA A 442 16.90 -34.92 -8.22
C ALA A 442 16.02 -34.38 -7.08
N VAL A 443 15.18 -33.39 -7.36
CA VAL A 443 14.11 -32.94 -6.46
C VAL A 443 12.78 -33.44 -7.01
N THR A 444 12.13 -34.32 -6.25
CA THR A 444 10.72 -34.68 -6.51
C THR A 444 9.83 -33.72 -5.72
N TRP A 445 8.99 -32.98 -6.45
CA TRP A 445 7.97 -32.10 -5.88
C TRP A 445 6.60 -32.78 -5.84
N THR A 446 5.85 -32.58 -4.76
CA THR A 446 4.43 -32.99 -4.65
C THR A 446 3.58 -31.88 -4.06
N LEU A 447 2.33 -31.80 -4.53
CA LEU A 447 1.28 -30.91 -4.02
C LEU A 447 0.11 -31.80 -3.57
N ASP A 448 -0.28 -31.71 -2.30
CA ASP A 448 -1.25 -32.58 -1.64
C ASP A 448 -0.96 -34.09 -1.85
N GLY A 449 0.33 -34.45 -1.91
CA GLY A 449 0.80 -35.81 -2.21
C GLY A 449 0.74 -36.20 -3.71
N THR A 450 0.24 -35.33 -4.58
CA THR A 450 0.27 -35.52 -6.04
C THR A 450 1.61 -35.05 -6.59
N ARG A 451 2.40 -35.95 -7.18
CA ARG A 451 3.70 -35.64 -7.78
C ARG A 451 3.53 -34.67 -8.95
N LEU A 452 4.16 -33.50 -8.87
CA LEU A 452 4.16 -32.50 -9.95
C LEU A 452 5.15 -32.88 -11.06
N GLY A 453 6.32 -33.39 -10.67
CA GLY A 453 7.37 -33.82 -11.58
C GLY A 453 8.68 -34.09 -10.84
N ASP A 454 9.74 -34.27 -11.63
CA ASP A 454 11.11 -34.00 -11.21
C ASP A 454 11.49 -32.64 -11.81
N ALA A 455 12.03 -31.76 -10.99
CA ALA A 455 12.47 -30.42 -11.39
C ALA A 455 13.85 -30.11 -10.78
N ASP A 456 14.39 -28.93 -11.09
CA ASP A 456 15.53 -28.37 -10.38
C ASP A 456 15.09 -27.89 -8.98
N GLY A 457 15.96 -27.14 -8.29
CA GLY A 457 15.72 -26.64 -6.93
C GLY A 457 14.53 -25.70 -6.77
N ASP A 458 14.03 -25.09 -7.85
CA ASP A 458 12.97 -24.08 -7.82
C ASP A 458 11.64 -24.61 -8.37
N LEU A 459 10.52 -24.18 -7.77
CA LEU A 459 9.17 -24.41 -8.25
C LEU A 459 8.38 -23.08 -8.24
N ASN A 460 7.99 -22.61 -9.42
CA ASN A 460 7.09 -21.47 -9.59
C ASN A 460 5.63 -21.89 -9.38
N LEU A 461 5.00 -21.41 -8.30
CA LEU A 461 3.60 -21.73 -7.98
C LEU A 461 2.62 -21.03 -8.93
N GLY A 462 2.97 -19.87 -9.48
CA GLY A 462 2.14 -19.12 -10.44
C GLY A 462 1.96 -19.82 -11.80
N GLU A 463 2.75 -20.88 -12.08
CA GLU A 463 2.56 -21.77 -13.24
C GLU A 463 1.61 -22.95 -12.94
N LEU A 464 1.23 -23.15 -11.68
CA LEU A 464 0.33 -24.22 -11.25
C LEU A 464 -1.13 -23.78 -11.25
N THR A 465 -2.04 -24.70 -11.57
CA THR A 465 -3.49 -24.46 -11.43
C THR A 465 -3.96 -24.91 -10.05
N LEU A 466 -3.75 -24.04 -9.06
CA LEU A 466 -4.17 -24.24 -7.66
C LEU A 466 -5.68 -24.02 -7.48
N THR A 467 -6.31 -24.79 -6.59
CA THR A 467 -7.72 -24.59 -6.20
C THR A 467 -7.81 -23.63 -5.02
N PRO A 468 -8.92 -22.89 -4.83
CA PRO A 468 -9.05 -21.99 -3.68
C PRO A 468 -8.93 -22.73 -2.35
N GLY A 469 -8.12 -22.19 -1.43
CA GLY A 469 -7.80 -22.79 -0.13
C GLY A 469 -6.31 -23.10 0.05
N ASN A 470 -5.96 -23.51 1.27
CA ASN A 470 -4.60 -23.88 1.64
C ASN A 470 -4.22 -25.28 1.12
N HIS A 471 -3.03 -25.38 0.51
CA HIS A 471 -2.44 -26.60 -0.06
C HIS A 471 -1.16 -27.00 0.69
N ILE A 472 -0.80 -28.29 0.67
CA ILE A 472 0.47 -28.78 1.24
C ILE A 472 1.47 -29.10 0.12
N LEU A 473 2.51 -28.28 0.01
CA LEU A 473 3.63 -28.52 -0.88
C LEU A 473 4.72 -29.32 -0.17
N THR A 474 5.41 -30.21 -0.88
CA THR A 474 6.57 -30.96 -0.40
C THR A 474 7.67 -31.05 -1.46
N ALA A 475 8.92 -30.86 -1.05
CA ALA A 475 10.10 -31.22 -1.83
C ALA A 475 10.81 -32.40 -1.16
N THR A 476 11.33 -33.35 -1.93
CA THR A 476 12.12 -34.47 -1.42
C THR A 476 13.35 -34.74 -2.29
N SER A 477 14.50 -34.92 -1.66
CA SER A 477 15.74 -35.38 -2.30
C SER A 477 16.49 -36.32 -1.36
N GLY A 478 16.89 -37.49 -1.86
CA GLY A 478 17.38 -38.58 -1.01
C GLY A 478 16.34 -38.99 0.05
N ASP A 479 16.77 -39.06 1.31
CA ASP A 479 15.89 -39.32 2.47
C ASP A 479 15.33 -38.03 3.12
N ASP A 480 15.73 -36.84 2.64
CA ASP A 480 15.28 -35.54 3.16
C ASP A 480 13.97 -35.09 2.50
N THR A 481 12.99 -34.70 3.32
CA THR A 481 11.77 -33.98 2.88
C THR A 481 11.67 -32.62 3.58
N ARG A 482 11.16 -31.61 2.86
CA ARG A 482 10.69 -30.32 3.40
C ARG A 482 9.25 -30.09 2.94
N SER A 483 8.50 -29.25 3.66
CA SER A 483 7.07 -29.00 3.38
C SER A 483 6.65 -27.59 3.79
N TRP A 484 5.70 -27.02 3.04
CA TRP A 484 5.14 -25.68 3.22
C TRP A 484 3.62 -25.70 3.08
N THR A 485 2.95 -24.80 3.77
CA THR A 485 1.60 -24.38 3.40
C THR A 485 1.71 -23.41 2.24
N VAL A 486 1.07 -23.73 1.11
CA VAL A 486 0.82 -22.79 0.02
C VAL A 486 -0.55 -22.18 0.25
N ASP A 487 -0.59 -20.87 0.41
CA ASP A 487 -1.82 -20.12 0.61
C ASP A 487 -2.40 -19.66 -0.74
N ASN A 488 -3.60 -20.15 -1.04
CA ASN A 488 -4.46 -19.71 -2.13
C ASN A 488 -5.90 -19.44 -1.62
N THR A 489 -6.05 -19.05 -0.35
CA THR A 489 -7.24 -18.37 0.15
C THR A 489 -7.07 -16.88 -0.12
N LEU A 490 -7.85 -16.29 -1.03
CA LEU A 490 -7.70 -14.85 -1.30
C LEU A 490 -8.36 -13.99 -0.21
N PRO A 491 -7.70 -12.89 0.22
CA PRO A 491 -8.20 -12.03 1.28
C PRO A 491 -9.49 -11.35 0.85
N THR A 492 -10.47 -11.36 1.76
CA THR A 492 -11.73 -10.67 1.55
C THR A 492 -11.59 -9.17 1.81
N THR A 493 -12.38 -8.34 1.14
CA THR A 493 -12.46 -6.90 1.42
C THR A 493 -13.91 -6.43 1.38
N GLY A 494 -14.36 -5.87 2.49
CA GLY A 494 -15.62 -5.15 2.63
C GLY A 494 -15.38 -3.64 2.67
N TYR A 495 -16.43 -2.87 2.42
CA TYR A 495 -16.43 -1.42 2.53
C TYR A 495 -17.68 -0.92 3.28
N GLU A 496 -17.52 0.17 4.01
CA GLU A 496 -18.60 0.90 4.70
C GLU A 496 -18.59 2.34 4.22
N LEU A 497 -19.76 2.86 3.79
CA LEU A 497 -19.92 4.27 3.43
C LEU A 497 -20.87 4.99 4.40
N SER A 498 -20.65 6.29 4.59
CA SER A 498 -21.64 7.20 5.21
C SER A 498 -22.98 7.17 4.45
N GLU A 499 -24.10 7.46 5.13
CA GLU A 499 -25.43 7.39 4.50
C GLU A 499 -25.55 8.27 3.22
N PRO A 500 -25.88 7.68 2.05
CA PRO A 500 -26.03 8.43 0.81
C PRO A 500 -27.33 9.22 0.74
N LEU A 501 -27.40 10.17 -0.19
CA LEU A 501 -28.62 10.87 -0.56
C LEU A 501 -29.62 9.92 -1.23
N VAL A 502 -29.14 9.09 -2.15
CA VAL A 502 -29.80 7.90 -2.73
C VAL A 502 -28.76 6.87 -3.14
N ALA A 503 -29.14 5.59 -3.18
CA ALA A 503 -28.32 4.52 -3.75
C ALA A 503 -29.18 3.46 -4.45
N SER A 504 -28.56 2.67 -5.34
CA SER A 504 -29.18 1.55 -6.06
C SER A 504 -28.12 0.55 -6.49
N GLY A 505 -28.01 -0.58 -5.78
CA GLY A 505 -26.81 -1.44 -5.87
C GLY A 505 -25.58 -0.64 -5.47
N ASP A 506 -24.47 -0.84 -6.16
CA ASP A 506 -23.19 -0.19 -5.86
C ASP A 506 -23.11 1.28 -6.33
N ALA A 507 -24.18 1.82 -6.93
CA ALA A 507 -24.28 3.23 -7.31
C ALA A 507 -24.83 4.07 -6.14
N HIS A 508 -24.04 5.03 -5.67
CA HIS A 508 -24.32 5.91 -4.53
C HIS A 508 -24.27 7.38 -4.96
N VAL A 509 -25.11 8.24 -4.40
CA VAL A 509 -25.14 9.69 -4.70
C VAL A 509 -25.00 10.49 -3.40
N TYR A 510 -24.15 11.51 -3.41
CA TYR A 510 -23.87 12.38 -2.27
C TYR A 510 -23.99 13.85 -2.68
N ASN A 511 -24.52 14.71 -1.81
CA ASN A 511 -24.60 16.16 -1.98
C ASN A 511 -23.79 16.89 -0.90
N GLY A 512 -22.53 16.49 -0.77
CA GLY A 512 -21.59 16.94 0.25
C GLY A 512 -20.44 15.93 0.38
N PRO A 513 -19.59 16.06 1.42
CA PRO A 513 -18.60 15.05 1.76
C PRO A 513 -19.23 13.68 2.05
N PHE A 514 -18.47 12.62 1.82
CA PHE A 514 -18.81 11.26 2.26
C PHE A 514 -17.58 10.55 2.82
N THR A 515 -17.79 9.53 3.65
CA THR A 515 -16.70 8.75 4.26
C THR A 515 -16.69 7.32 3.74
N MET A 516 -15.51 6.72 3.64
CA MET A 516 -15.29 5.31 3.33
C MET A 516 -14.39 4.67 4.38
N ARG A 517 -14.83 3.56 4.98
CA ARG A 517 -13.94 2.61 5.66
C ARG A 517 -13.75 1.37 4.79
N LEU A 518 -12.52 0.92 4.63
CA LEU A 518 -12.23 -0.44 4.17
C LEU A 518 -11.99 -1.35 5.37
N THR A 519 -12.38 -2.61 5.23
CA THR A 519 -12.16 -3.69 6.19
C THR A 519 -11.79 -4.96 5.44
N GLY A 520 -10.72 -5.63 5.82
CA GLY A 520 -10.33 -6.93 5.26
C GLY A 520 -10.41 -8.06 6.27
N GLY A 521 -10.35 -9.29 5.78
CA GLY A 521 -10.31 -10.50 6.58
C GLY A 521 -9.79 -11.67 5.76
N ASP A 522 -8.97 -12.49 6.39
CA ASP A 522 -8.14 -13.53 5.77
C ASP A 522 -8.19 -14.83 6.59
N ASP A 523 -7.56 -15.92 6.13
CA ASP A 523 -7.44 -17.17 6.91
C ASP A 523 -6.05 -17.42 7.52
N GLN A 524 -5.05 -16.58 7.22
CA GLN A 524 -3.75 -16.55 7.89
C GLN A 524 -3.70 -15.53 9.04
N ASP A 525 -2.81 -15.76 10.02
CA ASP A 525 -2.49 -14.78 11.07
C ASP A 525 -1.56 -13.68 10.52
N GLY A 526 -1.98 -12.41 10.56
CA GLY A 526 -1.14 -11.27 10.22
C GLY A 526 -1.90 -9.97 9.95
N TYR A 527 -1.21 -8.95 9.44
CA TYR A 527 -1.82 -7.66 9.09
C TYR A 527 -2.25 -7.66 7.61
N VAL A 528 -3.56 -7.65 7.37
CA VAL A 528 -4.15 -7.52 6.02
C VAL A 528 -4.05 -6.07 5.54
N VAL A 529 -3.28 -5.82 4.49
CA VAL A 529 -3.12 -4.48 3.91
C VAL A 529 -4.34 -4.15 3.04
N HIS A 530 -4.94 -2.97 3.19
CA HIS A 530 -6.09 -2.53 2.38
C HIS A 530 -5.64 -1.54 1.31
N GLU A 531 -6.26 -1.59 0.13
CA GLU A 531 -5.95 -0.67 -0.97
C GLU A 531 -7.22 -0.17 -1.67
N SER A 532 -7.15 1.07 -2.18
CA SER A 532 -8.19 1.65 -3.04
C SER A 532 -7.59 2.42 -4.21
N ARG A 533 -8.37 2.65 -5.26
CA ARG A 533 -8.06 3.61 -6.32
C ARG A 533 -9.33 4.26 -6.87
N VAL A 534 -9.20 5.44 -7.45
CA VAL A 534 -10.32 6.21 -8.01
C VAL A 534 -10.15 6.36 -9.52
N ASP A 535 -11.18 6.02 -10.28
CA ASP A 535 -11.20 6.06 -11.75
C ASP A 535 -10.02 5.33 -12.44
N GLY A 536 -9.43 4.34 -11.76
CA GLY A 536 -8.26 3.58 -12.21
C GLY A 536 -6.89 4.20 -11.90
N ASP A 537 -6.82 5.41 -11.32
CA ASP A 537 -5.57 6.14 -11.13
C ASP A 537 -4.80 5.72 -9.87
N GLY A 538 -4.01 4.64 -10.00
CA GLY A 538 -2.99 4.22 -9.03
C GLY A 538 -3.54 3.54 -7.77
N TRP A 539 -2.99 2.39 -7.39
CA TRP A 539 -3.34 1.77 -6.11
C TRP A 539 -2.73 2.56 -4.95
N PHE A 540 -3.59 2.93 -4.00
CA PHE A 540 -3.27 3.68 -2.80
C PHE A 540 -3.58 2.81 -1.57
N ASN A 541 -2.55 2.52 -0.78
CA ASN A 541 -2.63 1.83 0.50
C ASN A 541 -3.51 2.64 1.46
N TYR A 542 -4.65 2.08 1.84
CA TYR A 542 -5.62 2.68 2.74
C TYR A 542 -5.15 2.50 4.19
N PHE A 543 -5.05 3.62 4.92
CA PHE A 543 -4.56 3.66 6.30
C PHE A 543 -5.56 4.31 7.28
N GLY A 544 -6.86 4.30 6.96
CA GLY A 544 -7.87 5.03 7.73
C GLY A 544 -7.81 6.53 7.47
N TRP A 545 -7.50 7.33 8.49
CA TRP A 545 -7.37 8.78 8.38
C TRP A 545 -6.00 9.26 8.92
N PRO A 546 -5.45 10.41 8.47
CA PRO A 546 -4.11 10.86 8.86
C PRO A 546 -3.91 11.10 10.37
N THR A 547 -4.99 11.24 11.14
CA THR A 547 -4.96 11.44 12.60
C THR A 547 -5.36 10.21 13.43
N SER A 548 -5.88 9.15 12.80
CA SER A 548 -6.20 7.85 13.43
C SER A 548 -6.61 6.84 12.36
N ALA A 549 -6.08 5.62 12.45
CA ALA A 549 -6.44 4.53 11.53
C ALA A 549 -7.90 4.05 11.71
N ASP A 550 -8.50 4.26 12.88
CA ASP A 550 -9.89 3.88 13.18
C ASP A 550 -10.90 4.75 12.40
N LEU A 551 -10.52 5.97 12.05
CA LEU A 551 -11.39 6.92 11.35
C LEU A 551 -11.47 6.62 9.85
N PRO A 552 -12.66 6.74 9.23
CA PRO A 552 -12.83 6.49 7.81
C PRO A 552 -12.23 7.61 6.95
N TRP A 553 -11.75 7.25 5.77
CA TRP A 553 -11.26 8.21 4.78
C TRP A 553 -12.39 9.13 4.29
N THR A 554 -12.21 10.45 4.39
CA THR A 554 -13.25 11.44 4.05
C THR A 554 -12.98 12.07 2.69
N PHE A 555 -13.89 11.88 1.73
CA PHE A 555 -13.86 12.48 0.39
C PHE A 555 -14.67 13.78 0.33
N SER A 556 -14.16 14.83 -0.31
CA SER A 556 -14.89 16.09 -0.58
C SER A 556 -14.32 16.93 -1.72
N GLU A 557 -15.12 17.85 -2.29
CA GLU A 557 -14.71 18.75 -3.41
C GLU A 557 -13.49 19.62 -3.08
N SER A 558 -13.35 20.04 -1.81
CA SER A 558 -12.19 20.79 -1.33
C SER A 558 -11.04 19.92 -0.84
N GLY A 559 -11.31 18.65 -0.50
CA GLY A 559 -10.53 17.90 0.48
C GLY A 559 -10.64 18.47 1.89
N THR A 560 -9.95 17.84 2.85
CA THR A 560 -9.84 18.28 4.25
C THR A 560 -8.40 18.66 4.56
N VAL A 561 -8.16 19.85 5.12
CA VAL A 561 -6.80 20.30 5.49
C VAL A 561 -6.42 19.78 6.87
N ILE A 562 -5.31 19.05 6.96
CA ILE A 562 -4.68 18.52 8.18
C ILE A 562 -3.18 18.77 8.06
N ASP A 563 -2.55 19.36 9.09
CA ASP A 563 -1.13 19.74 9.11
C ASP A 563 -0.65 20.49 7.86
N SER A 564 -1.51 21.33 7.27
CA SER A 564 -1.25 22.06 6.02
C SER A 564 -1.01 21.17 4.79
N LEU A 565 -1.59 19.96 4.79
CA LEU A 565 -1.83 19.12 3.60
C LEU A 565 -3.33 18.88 3.42
N THR A 566 -3.77 18.74 2.17
CA THR A 566 -5.18 18.52 1.80
C THR A 566 -5.39 17.06 1.46
N PHE A 567 -6.27 16.37 2.21
CA PHE A 567 -6.57 14.94 2.07
C PHE A 567 -7.94 14.70 1.45
N GLY A 568 -8.08 13.63 0.67
CA GLY A 568 -9.36 13.13 0.16
C GLY A 568 -10.06 14.09 -0.81
N LYS A 569 -9.31 14.81 -1.65
CA LYS A 569 -9.89 15.78 -2.59
C LYS A 569 -10.46 15.07 -3.82
N LEU A 570 -11.77 14.94 -3.85
CA LEU A 570 -12.52 14.31 -4.92
C LEU A 570 -13.38 15.35 -5.64
N PRO A 571 -13.21 15.57 -6.96
CA PRO A 571 -14.07 16.45 -7.74
C PRO A 571 -15.57 16.12 -7.64
N ARG A 572 -16.40 16.99 -8.22
CA ARG A 572 -17.81 16.66 -8.50
C ARG A 572 -17.92 15.89 -9.81
N GLY A 573 -18.91 15.00 -9.90
CA GLY A 573 -19.12 14.09 -11.03
C GLY A 573 -19.27 12.64 -10.58
N ARG A 574 -19.27 11.69 -11.53
CA ARG A 574 -19.44 10.26 -11.27
C ARG A 574 -18.09 9.53 -11.23
N HIS A 575 -17.63 9.11 -10.06
CA HIS A 575 -16.34 8.43 -9.84
C HIS A 575 -16.51 6.96 -9.51
N THR A 576 -15.74 6.08 -10.16
CA THR A 576 -15.61 4.67 -9.75
C THR A 576 -14.55 4.58 -8.67
N VAL A 577 -14.86 3.93 -7.55
CA VAL A 577 -13.88 3.56 -6.53
C VAL A 577 -13.70 2.05 -6.60
N GLU A 578 -12.46 1.62 -6.82
CA GLU A 578 -12.07 0.20 -6.77
C GLU A 578 -11.32 -0.04 -5.45
N TYR A 579 -11.48 -1.23 -4.86
CA TYR A 579 -10.89 -1.58 -3.58
C TYR A 579 -10.48 -3.06 -3.54
N ARG A 580 -9.41 -3.37 -2.80
CA ARG A 580 -8.92 -4.75 -2.57
C ARG A 580 -8.14 -4.81 -1.25
N SER A 581 -7.65 -6.00 -0.91
CA SER A 581 -6.67 -6.20 0.15
C SER A 581 -5.53 -7.10 -0.31
N ILE A 582 -4.49 -7.18 0.52
CA ILE A 582 -3.32 -8.05 0.37
C ILE A 582 -3.15 -8.77 1.71
N ASP A 583 -3.00 -10.10 1.66
CA ASP A 583 -2.81 -10.96 2.82
C ASP A 583 -1.35 -10.97 3.31
N PRO A 584 -1.03 -11.62 4.47
CA PRO A 584 0.34 -11.75 4.97
C PRO A 584 1.27 -12.60 4.09
N SER A 585 0.71 -13.50 3.28
CA SER A 585 1.42 -14.30 2.26
C SER A 585 1.77 -13.46 1.01
N GLY A 586 1.13 -12.30 0.86
CA GLY A 586 1.30 -11.35 -0.23
C GLY A 586 0.34 -11.53 -1.40
N ASN A 587 -0.67 -12.40 -1.38
CA ASN A 587 -1.61 -12.53 -2.50
C ASN A 587 -2.55 -11.30 -2.56
N HIS A 588 -2.94 -10.91 -3.77
CA HIS A 588 -3.89 -9.81 -3.96
C HIS A 588 -5.32 -10.35 -4.03
N GLY A 589 -6.19 -9.88 -3.13
CA GLY A 589 -7.61 -10.17 -3.15
C GLY A 589 -8.29 -9.68 -4.44
N THR A 590 -9.42 -10.29 -4.79
CA THR A 590 -10.19 -9.88 -5.97
C THR A 590 -10.74 -8.46 -5.77
N ALA A 591 -10.42 -7.55 -6.70
CA ALA A 591 -10.85 -6.17 -6.61
C ALA A 591 -12.37 -6.03 -6.73
N GLY A 592 -12.99 -5.44 -5.71
CA GLY A 592 -14.37 -4.94 -5.77
C GLY A 592 -14.42 -3.52 -6.29
N SER A 593 -15.62 -3.03 -6.61
CA SER A 593 -15.82 -1.61 -6.94
C SER A 593 -17.22 -1.13 -6.60
N PHE A 594 -17.35 0.17 -6.35
CA PHE A 594 -18.61 0.88 -6.28
C PHE A 594 -18.51 2.21 -7.06
N THR A 595 -19.64 2.86 -7.34
CA THR A 595 -19.66 4.18 -7.97
C THR A 595 -20.26 5.22 -7.03
N VAL A 596 -19.61 6.37 -6.92
CA VAL A 596 -20.14 7.55 -6.22
C VAL A 596 -20.41 8.66 -7.23
N THR A 597 -21.52 9.38 -7.06
CA THR A 597 -21.78 10.63 -7.79
C THR A 597 -21.85 11.79 -6.80
N THR A 598 -20.86 12.67 -6.85
CA THR A 598 -20.70 13.83 -5.97
C THR A 598 -21.36 15.07 -6.58
N LEU A 599 -22.41 15.56 -5.92
CA LEU A 599 -23.21 16.72 -6.32
C LEU A 599 -22.78 17.98 -5.55
N ALA A 600 -23.24 19.15 -6.02
CA ALA A 600 -23.08 20.40 -5.28
C ALA A 600 -23.75 20.31 -3.90
N ALA A 601 -23.02 20.72 -2.85
CA ALA A 601 -23.58 20.83 -1.51
C ALA A 601 -24.70 21.89 -1.46
N PRO A 602 -25.80 21.68 -0.72
CA PRO A 602 -26.87 22.67 -0.61
C PRO A 602 -26.36 24.00 -0.03
N PRO A 603 -26.84 25.16 -0.55
CA PRO A 603 -26.36 26.47 -0.11
C PRO A 603 -26.80 26.78 1.33
N ALA A 604 -25.96 27.52 2.06
CA ALA A 604 -26.19 27.86 3.46
C ALA A 604 -27.51 28.61 3.67
N CYS A 605 -28.32 28.15 4.63
CA CYS A 605 -29.65 28.65 4.92
C CYS A 605 -29.63 30.09 5.47
N THR A 606 -30.32 31.03 4.81
CA THR A 606 -30.60 32.36 5.39
C THR A 606 -31.87 32.36 6.23
N THR A 607 -32.71 31.33 6.08
CA THR A 607 -33.94 31.13 6.85
C THR A 607 -34.23 29.63 6.93
N THR A 608 -34.32 29.09 8.14
CA THR A 608 -34.66 27.67 8.34
C THR A 608 -36.05 27.54 8.94
N ILE A 609 -36.88 26.67 8.38
CA ILE A 609 -38.22 26.32 8.85
C ILE A 609 -38.20 24.83 9.20
N THR A 610 -38.71 24.52 10.39
CA THR A 610 -38.87 23.16 10.92
C THR A 610 -40.30 22.97 11.44
N GLY A 611 -40.70 21.72 11.70
CA GLY A 611 -42.03 21.42 12.24
C GLY A 611 -43.18 21.74 11.27
N THR A 612 -44.40 21.95 11.78
CA THR A 612 -45.58 22.14 10.93
C THR A 612 -45.85 23.61 10.61
N ARG A 613 -45.93 23.94 9.32
CA ARG A 613 -46.30 25.26 8.80
C ARG A 613 -47.59 25.18 7.98
N ASN A 614 -48.64 25.88 8.40
CA ASN A 614 -49.88 25.99 7.64
C ASN A 614 -49.85 27.23 6.72
N GLY A 615 -50.44 27.11 5.53
CA GLY A 615 -50.50 28.17 4.53
C GLY A 615 -49.27 28.24 3.60
N THR A 616 -49.41 29.01 2.52
CA THR A 616 -48.41 29.13 1.46
C THR A 616 -47.12 29.82 1.92
N ILE A 617 -45.97 29.28 1.53
CA ILE A 617 -44.64 29.89 1.71
C ILE A 617 -44.26 30.59 0.39
N VAL A 618 -43.76 31.83 0.47
CA VAL A 618 -43.28 32.59 -0.70
C VAL A 618 -41.85 33.06 -0.42
N VAL A 619 -40.89 32.40 -1.06
CA VAL A 619 -39.46 32.69 -0.94
C VAL A 619 -39.09 33.78 -1.95
N ARG A 620 -38.88 35.00 -1.47
CA ARG A 620 -38.63 36.19 -2.32
C ARG A 620 -37.15 36.50 -2.53
N SER A 621 -36.29 36.07 -1.63
CA SER A 621 -34.84 36.32 -1.64
C SER A 621 -34.15 35.36 -0.64
N GLY A 622 -32.83 35.27 -0.71
CA GLY A 622 -32.04 34.40 0.18
C GLY A 622 -32.25 32.91 -0.09
N VAL A 623 -31.88 32.09 0.91
CA VAL A 623 -32.01 30.63 0.90
C VAL A 623 -32.99 30.24 2.02
N THR A 624 -34.19 29.77 1.64
CA THR A 624 -35.11 29.16 2.60
C THR A 624 -34.91 27.66 2.63
N CYS A 625 -34.57 27.13 3.80
CA CYS A 625 -34.42 25.71 4.08
C CYS A 625 -35.66 25.19 4.82
N LEU A 626 -36.26 24.12 4.31
CA LEU A 626 -37.34 23.37 4.94
C LEU A 626 -36.75 22.05 5.45
N ASN A 627 -36.38 22.01 6.73
CA ASN A 627 -35.68 20.86 7.34
C ASN A 627 -36.68 20.08 8.19
N ASP A 628 -37.03 18.86 7.73
CA ASP A 628 -38.09 18.01 8.29
C ASP A 628 -39.42 18.73 8.54
N ALA A 629 -39.67 19.79 7.76
CA ALA A 629 -40.85 20.60 7.88
C ALA A 629 -42.06 19.94 7.20
N ARG A 630 -43.23 20.09 7.81
CA ARG A 630 -44.53 19.75 7.21
C ARG A 630 -45.24 21.03 6.78
N VAL A 631 -45.17 21.35 5.50
CA VAL A 631 -45.90 22.48 4.92
C VAL A 631 -47.29 22.00 4.48
N ASN A 632 -48.34 22.58 5.05
CA ASN A 632 -49.74 22.39 4.62
C ASN A 632 -50.17 23.61 3.80
N GLY A 633 -49.66 23.68 2.57
CA GLY A 633 -49.74 24.83 1.67
C GLY A 633 -48.76 24.68 0.51
N GLY A 634 -48.84 25.58 -0.48
CA GLY A 634 -47.86 25.63 -1.57
C GLY A 634 -46.54 26.30 -1.18
N VAL A 635 -45.51 26.11 -1.99
CA VAL A 635 -44.23 26.83 -1.89
C VAL A 635 -43.93 27.49 -3.22
N THR A 636 -43.71 28.80 -3.23
CA THR A 636 -43.36 29.57 -4.44
C THR A 636 -42.01 30.25 -4.27
N VAL A 637 -41.09 30.03 -5.20
CA VAL A 637 -39.73 30.57 -5.21
C VAL A 637 -39.59 31.62 -6.31
N GLY A 638 -39.28 32.86 -5.93
CA GLY A 638 -39.09 33.98 -6.84
C GLY A 638 -37.72 34.02 -7.51
N SER A 639 -37.57 34.94 -8.46
CA SER A 639 -36.33 35.17 -9.20
C SER A 639 -35.15 35.44 -8.26
N GLY A 640 -34.00 34.79 -8.51
CA GLY A 640 -32.78 34.92 -7.71
C GLY A 640 -32.81 34.31 -6.30
N ALA A 641 -33.97 33.87 -5.81
CA ALA A 641 -34.11 33.21 -4.52
C ALA A 641 -33.79 31.72 -4.60
N SER A 642 -33.52 31.07 -3.46
CA SER A 642 -33.19 29.64 -3.38
C SER A 642 -34.08 28.89 -2.38
N LEU A 643 -34.42 27.65 -2.71
CA LEU A 643 -35.17 26.74 -1.85
C LEU A 643 -34.34 25.46 -1.63
N VAL A 644 -34.18 25.06 -0.38
CA VAL A 644 -33.71 23.73 0.00
C VAL A 644 -34.82 23.06 0.79
N VAL A 645 -35.16 21.82 0.45
CA VAL A 645 -36.07 20.97 1.23
C VAL A 645 -35.32 19.70 1.55
N ASN A 646 -35.13 19.41 2.82
CA ASN A 646 -34.46 18.20 3.30
C ASN A 646 -35.40 17.44 4.24
N GLY A 647 -35.80 16.24 3.84
CA GLY A 647 -36.81 15.45 4.53
C GLY A 647 -38.21 16.09 4.48
N GLY A 648 -39.03 15.82 5.49
CA GLY A 648 -40.34 16.45 5.65
C GLY A 648 -41.36 16.21 4.52
N SER A 649 -42.34 17.11 4.40
CA SER A 649 -43.39 17.04 3.36
C SER A 649 -44.00 18.40 2.99
N VAL A 650 -44.32 18.57 1.72
CA VAL A 650 -45.08 19.71 1.18
C VAL A 650 -46.44 19.21 0.66
N ASN A 651 -47.47 19.42 1.45
CA ASN A 651 -48.86 19.10 1.13
C ASN A 651 -49.48 20.23 0.26
N GLY A 652 -48.87 20.46 -0.90
CA GLY A 652 -49.20 21.51 -1.85
C GLY A 652 -48.29 21.45 -3.08
N ALA A 653 -48.45 22.38 -4.01
CA ALA A 653 -47.58 22.51 -5.18
C ALA A 653 -46.29 23.29 -4.83
N ILE A 654 -45.18 22.93 -5.49
CA ILE A 654 -43.94 23.70 -5.47
C ILE A 654 -43.77 24.36 -6.84
N THR A 655 -43.63 25.67 -6.87
CA THR A 655 -43.42 26.45 -8.10
C THR A 655 -42.18 27.33 -7.99
N SER A 656 -41.36 27.38 -9.04
CA SER A 656 -40.25 28.34 -9.14
C SER A 656 -40.15 28.93 -10.54
N SER A 657 -39.67 30.16 -10.63
CA SER A 657 -39.42 30.86 -11.88
C SER A 657 -38.20 31.77 -11.72
N ALA A 658 -37.17 31.54 -12.55
CA ALA A 658 -35.87 32.22 -12.47
C ALA A 658 -35.18 32.09 -11.09
N ALA A 659 -35.48 31.03 -10.34
CA ALA A 659 -34.83 30.76 -9.07
C ALA A 659 -33.32 30.59 -9.26
N ALA A 660 -32.55 30.85 -8.22
CA ALA A 660 -31.11 30.61 -8.27
C ALA A 660 -30.80 29.13 -8.04
N GLU A 661 -31.34 28.54 -6.97
CA GLU A 661 -31.23 27.10 -6.70
C GLU A 661 -32.51 26.49 -6.16
N VAL A 662 -32.78 25.23 -6.52
CA VAL A 662 -33.85 24.42 -5.94
C VAL A 662 -33.34 23.02 -5.64
N HIS A 663 -33.30 22.65 -4.36
CA HIS A 663 -32.94 21.32 -3.88
C HIS A 663 -34.15 20.66 -3.20
N LEU A 664 -34.58 19.49 -3.68
CA LEU A 664 -35.65 18.66 -3.10
C LEU A 664 -35.07 17.29 -2.72
N LEU A 665 -34.80 17.09 -1.44
CA LEU A 665 -33.95 16.01 -0.92
C LEU A 665 -34.76 15.16 0.07
N LYS A 666 -34.91 13.86 -0.20
CA LYS A 666 -35.63 12.89 0.66
C LYS A 666 -37.05 13.35 1.07
N THR A 667 -37.73 14.16 0.25
CA THR A 667 -38.96 14.88 0.63
C THR A 667 -40.23 14.36 -0.06
N GLN A 668 -41.40 14.55 0.55
CA GLN A 668 -42.70 14.15 -0.03
C GLN A 668 -43.49 15.38 -0.51
N VAL A 669 -43.79 15.48 -1.81
CA VAL A 669 -44.58 16.57 -2.40
C VAL A 669 -45.92 16.04 -2.91
N SER A 670 -47.03 16.56 -2.37
CA SER A 670 -48.37 16.08 -2.74
C SER A 670 -48.93 16.72 -4.01
N GLY A 671 -48.52 17.96 -4.32
CA GLY A 671 -48.94 18.69 -5.51
C GLY A 671 -47.95 18.54 -6.67
N ALA A 672 -48.15 19.35 -7.71
CA ALA A 672 -47.21 19.44 -8.83
C ALA A 672 -45.92 20.16 -8.42
N VAL A 673 -44.80 19.77 -9.04
CA VAL A 673 -43.52 20.47 -8.98
C VAL A 673 -43.27 21.10 -10.35
N VAL A 674 -43.23 22.43 -10.42
CA VAL A 674 -42.98 23.18 -11.67
C VAL A 674 -41.80 24.11 -11.44
N VAL A 675 -40.66 23.78 -12.03
CA VAL A 675 -39.38 24.47 -11.84
C VAL A 675 -38.87 24.99 -13.17
N SER A 676 -38.76 26.32 -13.30
CA SER A 676 -38.38 26.95 -14.55
C SER A 676 -37.30 28.02 -14.42
N GLY A 677 -36.40 28.06 -15.40
CA GLY A 677 -35.35 29.09 -15.50
C GLY A 677 -34.32 29.07 -14.37
N THR A 678 -34.11 27.95 -13.67
CA THR A 678 -33.13 27.86 -12.57
C THR A 678 -31.72 28.09 -13.09
N THR A 679 -30.90 28.86 -12.36
CA THR A 679 -29.65 29.45 -12.90
C THR A 679 -28.34 28.97 -12.27
N ARG A 680 -28.35 28.28 -11.12
CA ARG A 680 -27.14 27.67 -10.52
C ARG A 680 -27.24 26.16 -10.45
N GLN A 681 -28.13 25.65 -9.61
CA GLN A 681 -28.28 24.21 -9.30
C GLN A 681 -29.74 23.81 -9.19
N LEU A 682 -30.05 22.59 -9.64
CA LEU A 682 -31.36 21.96 -9.49
C LEU A 682 -31.16 20.48 -9.18
N VAL A 683 -31.49 20.08 -7.96
CA VAL A 683 -31.33 18.69 -7.48
C VAL A 683 -32.67 18.21 -6.93
N VAL A 684 -33.15 17.09 -7.44
CA VAL A 684 -34.30 16.35 -6.91
C VAL A 684 -33.85 14.93 -6.68
N ALA A 685 -33.78 14.51 -5.42
CA ALA A 685 -33.21 13.23 -5.04
C ALA A 685 -34.02 12.53 -3.94
N GLY A 686 -34.21 11.22 -4.06
CA GLY A 686 -34.81 10.35 -3.03
C GLY A 686 -36.24 10.72 -2.61
N SER A 687 -36.91 11.53 -3.43
CA SER A 687 -38.16 12.20 -3.06
C SER A 687 -39.39 11.44 -3.57
N GLU A 688 -40.56 11.62 -2.95
CA GLU A 688 -41.83 11.16 -3.51
C GLU A 688 -42.64 12.34 -4.06
N LEU A 689 -42.76 12.41 -5.38
CA LEU A 689 -43.54 13.42 -6.09
C LEU A 689 -44.88 12.80 -6.52
N ARG A 690 -45.97 13.17 -5.83
CA ARG A 690 -47.30 12.60 -6.12
C ARG A 690 -48.04 13.33 -7.24
N GLY A 691 -47.75 14.61 -7.47
CA GLY A 691 -48.17 15.33 -8.67
C GLY A 691 -47.20 15.14 -9.85
N ALA A 692 -47.45 15.89 -10.94
CA ALA A 692 -46.54 15.95 -12.08
C ALA A 692 -45.28 16.80 -11.77
N ALA A 693 -44.16 16.44 -12.38
CA ALA A 693 -42.89 17.17 -12.32
C ALA A 693 -42.55 17.76 -13.69
N VAL A 694 -42.42 19.08 -13.77
CA VAL A 694 -42.16 19.82 -15.01
C VAL A 694 -40.94 20.71 -14.82
N LEU A 695 -39.84 20.38 -15.51
CA LEU A 695 -38.53 21.01 -15.35
C LEU A 695 -38.10 21.62 -16.68
N ASN A 696 -38.34 22.92 -16.87
CA ASN A 696 -38.22 23.56 -18.19
C ASN A 696 -37.30 24.80 -18.20
N GLY A 697 -36.43 24.88 -19.21
CA GLY A 697 -35.58 26.05 -19.45
C GLY A 697 -34.56 26.35 -18.35
N ASN A 698 -34.19 25.37 -17.52
CA ASN A 698 -33.19 25.55 -16.48
C ASN A 698 -31.78 25.54 -17.11
N THR A 699 -30.99 26.56 -16.81
CA THR A 699 -29.62 26.72 -17.33
C THR A 699 -28.66 26.74 -16.15
N THR A 700 -28.20 25.55 -15.75
CA THR A 700 -27.45 25.31 -14.51
C THR A 700 -25.95 25.14 -14.78
N VAL A 701 -25.13 25.17 -13.72
CA VAL A 701 -23.67 25.03 -13.81
C VAL A 701 -23.28 23.59 -14.16
N ASP A 702 -23.89 22.64 -13.48
CA ASP A 702 -23.82 21.21 -13.74
C ASP A 702 -25.20 20.75 -14.28
N ALA A 703 -25.34 19.50 -14.73
CA ALA A 703 -26.65 18.99 -15.15
C ALA A 703 -27.67 19.02 -13.99
N LEU A 704 -28.93 19.35 -14.30
CA LEU A 704 -29.99 19.19 -13.30
C LEU A 704 -30.16 17.71 -12.95
N VAL A 705 -30.30 17.39 -11.67
CA VAL A 705 -30.34 16.01 -11.18
C VAL A 705 -31.76 15.60 -10.79
N MET A 706 -32.16 14.44 -11.29
CA MET A 706 -33.40 13.71 -10.98
C MET A 706 -33.00 12.28 -10.60
N ALA A 707 -32.60 12.04 -9.35
CA ALA A 707 -32.01 10.77 -8.92
C ALA A 707 -32.90 10.00 -7.93
N GLY A 708 -33.06 8.69 -8.09
CA GLY A 708 -33.75 7.79 -7.16
C GLY A 708 -35.16 8.25 -6.74
N THR A 709 -35.83 9.06 -7.57
CA THR A 709 -37.05 9.77 -7.17
C THR A 709 -38.29 8.99 -7.60
N ARG A 710 -39.25 8.87 -6.69
CA ARG A 710 -40.52 8.19 -6.90
C ARG A 710 -41.57 9.17 -7.39
N ILE A 711 -41.93 9.08 -8.67
CA ILE A 711 -42.88 10.00 -9.30
C ILE A 711 -44.17 9.25 -9.63
N ARG A 712 -45.33 9.79 -9.23
CA ARG A 712 -46.66 9.22 -9.54
C ARG A 712 -47.41 9.99 -10.64
N GLY A 713 -47.09 11.27 -10.84
CA GLY A 713 -47.53 12.04 -12.00
C GLY A 713 -46.60 11.86 -13.20
N ALA A 714 -46.81 12.63 -14.27
CA ALA A 714 -45.88 12.67 -15.40
C ALA A 714 -44.60 13.45 -15.03
N LEU A 715 -43.44 12.96 -15.49
CA LEU A 715 -42.18 13.71 -15.52
C LEU A 715 -41.97 14.26 -16.93
N SER A 716 -41.72 15.57 -17.08
CA SER A 716 -41.41 16.18 -18.38
C SER A 716 -40.33 17.25 -18.25
N CYS A 717 -39.37 17.22 -19.17
CA CYS A 717 -38.21 18.12 -19.15
C CYS A 717 -37.90 18.66 -20.55
N GLY A 718 -37.76 19.97 -20.71
CA GLY A 718 -37.47 20.58 -22.02
C GLY A 718 -36.71 21.91 -21.95
N GLY A 719 -35.75 22.08 -22.86
CA GLY A 719 -34.94 23.30 -22.98
C GLY A 719 -33.92 23.52 -21.85
N ASN A 720 -33.63 22.51 -21.04
CA ASN A 720 -32.62 22.58 -19.98
C ASN A 720 -31.21 22.42 -20.57
N THR A 721 -30.23 23.10 -19.98
CA THR A 721 -28.81 23.02 -20.35
C THR A 721 -27.95 23.04 -19.08
N PRO A 722 -27.07 22.04 -18.82
CA PRO A 722 -26.89 20.78 -19.57
C PRO A 722 -28.14 19.89 -19.65
N ALA A 723 -28.04 18.77 -20.39
CA ALA A 723 -29.10 17.76 -20.39
C ALA A 723 -29.26 17.12 -18.98
N PRO A 724 -30.48 16.79 -18.54
CA PRO A 724 -30.72 16.25 -17.20
C PRO A 724 -30.03 14.90 -16.92
N SER A 725 -29.67 14.69 -15.67
CA SER A 725 -28.97 13.51 -15.16
C SER A 725 -29.79 12.78 -14.10
N ASP A 726 -29.62 11.45 -13.98
CA ASP A 726 -30.11 10.66 -12.84
C ASP A 726 -29.02 10.35 -11.80
N ALA A 727 -27.82 10.92 -11.96
CA ALA A 727 -26.62 10.58 -11.19
C ALA A 727 -26.26 9.08 -11.19
N GLY A 728 -26.81 8.31 -12.14
CA GLY A 728 -26.74 6.86 -12.23
C GLY A 728 -27.49 6.11 -11.13
N VAL A 729 -28.50 6.74 -10.52
CA VAL A 729 -29.49 6.08 -9.65
C VAL A 729 -30.89 6.38 -10.23
N PRO A 730 -31.51 5.44 -10.96
CA PRO A 730 -32.67 5.73 -11.80
C PRO A 730 -33.96 6.04 -11.01
N ASN A 731 -34.89 6.73 -11.66
CA ASN A 731 -36.22 7.04 -11.11
C ASN A 731 -37.19 5.88 -11.33
N GLN A 732 -38.32 5.86 -10.60
CA GLN A 732 -39.36 4.82 -10.80
C GLN A 732 -40.05 4.91 -12.18
N ILE A 733 -39.97 6.04 -12.89
CA ILE A 733 -40.54 6.20 -14.23
C ILE A 733 -39.55 6.91 -15.18
N THR A 734 -39.61 6.54 -16.45
CA THR A 734 -39.07 7.33 -17.56
C THR A 734 -39.95 8.57 -17.79
N GLY A 735 -39.33 9.72 -18.03
CA GLY A 735 -40.04 10.98 -18.35
C GLY A 735 -40.20 11.22 -19.85
N SER A 736 -40.72 12.41 -20.19
CA SER A 736 -40.81 12.91 -21.57
C SER A 736 -39.84 14.05 -21.86
N GLY A 737 -39.46 14.19 -23.13
CA GLY A 737 -38.44 15.15 -23.56
C GLY A 737 -37.06 14.74 -23.06
N GLN A 738 -36.30 15.67 -22.51
CA GLN A 738 -34.94 15.44 -22.02
C GLN A 738 -34.87 14.55 -20.76
N CYS A 739 -36.01 14.13 -20.20
CA CYS A 739 -36.07 13.14 -19.12
C CYS A 739 -36.52 11.75 -19.59
N ALA A 740 -36.56 11.51 -20.90
CA ALA A 740 -36.62 10.16 -21.46
C ALA A 740 -35.25 9.46 -21.32
N ASP A 741 -34.19 10.15 -21.75
CA ASP A 741 -32.82 9.64 -21.79
C ASP A 741 -31.93 10.47 -20.82
N LEU A 742 -31.92 10.08 -19.54
CA LEU A 742 -31.11 10.73 -18.50
C LEU A 742 -29.66 10.25 -18.57
N VAL A 743 -28.68 11.14 -18.35
CA VAL A 743 -27.25 10.78 -18.32
C VAL A 743 -26.79 10.39 -16.91
N ALA A 744 -25.96 9.36 -16.79
CA ALA A 744 -25.50 8.86 -15.50
C ALA A 744 -24.51 9.78 -14.77
N ASP A 745 -23.75 10.62 -15.48
CA ASP A 745 -22.83 11.59 -14.91
C ASP A 745 -23.37 13.02 -15.11
N PRO A 746 -23.64 13.79 -14.02
CA PRO A 746 -24.12 15.16 -14.13
C PRO A 746 -23.07 16.17 -14.57
N ARG A 747 -21.78 15.80 -14.63
CA ARG A 747 -20.68 16.72 -14.93
C ARG A 747 -19.58 16.04 -15.74
N SER A 748 -19.32 16.52 -16.95
CA SER A 748 -18.23 15.98 -17.76
C SER A 748 -16.85 16.27 -17.15
N LYS A 749 -16.13 15.21 -16.77
CA LYS A 749 -14.78 15.24 -16.18
C LYS A 749 -13.71 15.95 -17.01
N ALA A 750 -13.97 16.27 -18.28
CA ALA A 750 -13.00 16.79 -19.25
C ALA A 750 -12.43 18.20 -18.97
N ARG A 751 -12.52 18.70 -17.72
CA ARG A 751 -12.05 20.02 -17.27
C ARG A 751 -11.53 20.07 -15.82
N ASP A 752 -11.80 19.05 -15.01
CA ASP A 752 -11.34 18.99 -13.62
C ASP A 752 -10.02 18.22 -13.53
N ARG A 753 -9.27 18.39 -12.43
CA ARG A 753 -8.15 17.50 -12.11
C ARG A 753 -8.69 16.11 -11.74
N SER A 754 -7.83 15.09 -11.85
CA SER A 754 -8.07 13.78 -11.24
C SER A 754 -8.26 13.87 -9.72
N TYR A 755 -8.68 12.77 -9.12
CA TYR A 755 -8.57 12.59 -7.67
C TYR A 755 -7.11 12.74 -7.23
N GLU A 756 -6.86 13.54 -6.19
CA GLU A 756 -5.56 13.63 -5.52
C GLU A 756 -5.77 13.20 -4.06
N ALA A 757 -5.22 12.05 -3.67
CA ALA A 757 -5.40 11.50 -2.33
C ALA A 757 -4.82 12.41 -1.24
N VAL A 758 -3.64 12.98 -1.49
CA VAL A 758 -2.98 13.98 -0.64
C VAL A 758 -2.32 15.04 -1.55
N MET A 759 -2.49 16.32 -1.24
CA MET A 759 -1.81 17.40 -1.95
C MET A 759 -1.39 18.56 -1.02
N SER A 760 -0.50 19.43 -1.51
CA SER A 760 -0.15 20.70 -0.86
C SER A 760 -1.40 21.59 -0.71
N SER A 761 -1.56 22.31 0.41
CA SER A 761 -2.76 23.13 0.64
C SER A 761 -2.64 24.53 0.04
N ASP A 762 -3.56 24.89 -0.88
CA ASP A 762 -3.70 26.26 -1.45
C ASP A 762 -4.04 27.35 -0.41
N VAL A 763 -4.28 26.98 0.86
CA VAL A 763 -4.64 27.88 1.95
C VAL A 763 -3.38 28.26 2.73
N PRO A 764 -2.86 29.50 2.62
CA PRO A 764 -1.74 29.93 3.44
C PRO A 764 -2.14 30.05 4.91
N GLU A 765 -1.35 29.47 5.81
CA GLU A 765 -1.52 29.68 7.25
C GLU A 765 -1.45 31.17 7.60
N LYS A 766 -2.38 31.63 8.43
CA LYS A 766 -2.42 33.02 8.88
C LYS A 766 -1.42 33.29 10.01
N GLY A 767 -0.16 33.41 9.62
CA GLY A 767 0.81 34.21 10.37
C GLY A 767 1.98 33.46 10.99
N LEU A 768 2.95 33.07 10.15
CA LEU A 768 4.36 33.20 10.52
C LEU A 768 5.03 34.11 9.49
N ASP A 769 5.70 35.15 9.98
CA ASP A 769 6.27 36.21 9.14
C ASP A 769 7.57 35.71 8.49
N GLN A 770 7.70 35.81 7.16
CA GLN A 770 8.85 35.24 6.45
C GLN A 770 10.10 36.10 6.65
N HIS A 771 10.92 35.74 7.64
CA HIS A 771 12.25 36.30 7.82
C HIS A 771 13.36 35.23 7.83
N HIS A 772 14.08 35.21 6.71
CA HIS A 772 15.47 34.81 6.50
C HIS A 772 15.79 33.44 5.86
N ARG A 773 16.29 33.56 4.62
CA ARG A 773 17.55 32.98 4.07
C ARG A 773 17.73 31.46 4.10
#